data_AF-A0A6N6NQ03-F1
#
_entry.id   AF-A0A6N6NQ03-F1
#
_cell.length_a   1.000
_cell.length_b   1.000
_cell.length_c   1.000
_cell.angle_alpha   90.00
_cell.angle_beta   90.00
_cell.angle_gamma   90.00
#
_symmetry.space_group_name_H-M   'P 1'
#
loop_
_entity.id
_entity.type
_entity.pdbx_description
1 polymer ?
#
loop_
_entity_poly.entity_id
_entity_poly.type
_entity_poly.pdbx_seq_one_letter_code
_entity_poly.pdbx_strand_id
1 'polypeptide(L)'
;MQGHTMKGPKRLLSVLLAASLSVWCVPAGALAEEAPGASDGAAVSGTPSADATIGSSSAADGAGTDAGTSQVATPAQPDAAVGASSAAPEAAQPAAAGEGGAAGEGETAGDESFEGVYVISAAANSKAVLSTAGSQFYSGANVELASANGTLFQRWRIEAVGEGYYTITSVATGKVLDVANGGRTPGTNVWQCTPFGNDAQKWKIARAADGSVTLVSKLSGLALDIADGLAVAGTNIQTYTVNGAPAQRFALTPVSDPAPEALLAAGVYEICAAGDTSYALDVANASLVSGADVRLWSSNHSQAQKWYIEPDSEGYYTITSMGSGLVLDVSNGGLTPGTNVWQCTPFGNSMQKWRLVDSGNGSFSLFSKGNVLALDIADGICAAGTDVRTWTPNGAIAQSFVFSPCESTYADGTYELALSSDKGTDLDVFDASTESGANVQVHANNGGYAQKWHVTTRDDGYCTIESLCSGKVLAIEGGSAAVGANVCQQTADGTDSQLWKLVPLGNGAYRIASKSGEFALSLSGKNVVLGSSADASSFILKKTPIIIDGFYTIGAYANPSVKLDVQDASRTSGANVQLHTENGSNAQVVKISTNYDGSYTIAFPFSRKVLDVANGGRTPGTNVWQCTPFGNDAQKWYPKYAGDQSFSFVCKGNGLALDIADGIAESGTNVQVYTRNNSIAQRFVLTPTTYVPDDFSDLLAHFSTVSTNTFNGWYNMSRALSNFDGMVVWPGETVSFFDTCGPCGAAEGYLIAGVVGGSGYGGGICQASTTLYGAVVRAGLTIVERQNHTTPSTYVPIGQDAMVNWGSSDFRFRNDWDFPVKIVVDNYDRTLNCDIWGIQPDWYDYIDVSSWWTGSHSAAAQREYYKDGVIVATSALPNSWYW
;
A
#
# COMPACT_ATOMS: atom_id res chain seq x y z
N MET A 1 -37.43 -83.70 -7.93
CA MET A 1 -37.07 -83.04 -6.66
C MET A 1 -36.12 -81.91 -7.06
N GLN A 2 -36.53 -80.65 -7.25
CA GLN A 2 -37.31 -79.75 -6.38
C GLN A 2 -36.67 -79.56 -4.99
N GLY A 3 -36.30 -78.33 -4.58
CA GLY A 3 -36.32 -77.10 -5.41
C GLY A 3 -35.97 -75.78 -4.70
N HIS A 4 -36.38 -74.69 -5.36
CA HIS A 4 -36.47 -73.30 -4.86
C HIS A 4 -35.18 -72.54 -4.52
N THR A 5 -34.48 -72.11 -5.58
CA THR A 5 -33.94 -70.74 -5.63
C THR A 5 -35.08 -69.72 -5.77
N MET A 6 -34.95 -68.54 -5.15
CA MET A 6 -35.68 -67.33 -5.56
C MET A 6 -34.70 -66.22 -5.96
N LYS A 7 -35.13 -65.34 -6.87
CA LYS A 7 -34.30 -64.28 -7.47
C LYS A 7 -34.67 -62.92 -6.88
N GLY A 8 -33.68 -62.13 -6.49
CA GLY A 8 -33.85 -60.68 -6.29
C GLY A 8 -33.99 -59.97 -7.66
N PRO A 9 -34.90 -58.99 -7.82
CA PRO A 9 -35.09 -58.29 -9.09
C PRO A 9 -34.13 -57.10 -9.25
N LYS A 10 -33.72 -56.82 -10.50
CA LYS A 10 -33.03 -55.58 -10.86
C LYS A 10 -33.99 -54.38 -10.79
N ARG A 11 -33.54 -53.26 -10.24
CA ARG A 11 -34.00 -51.90 -10.59
C ARG A 11 -32.72 -51.07 -10.83
N LEU A 12 -32.46 -50.62 -12.06
CA LEU A 12 -32.97 -49.36 -12.63
C LEU A 12 -32.56 -48.15 -11.78
N LEU A 13 -31.33 -47.70 -12.02
CA LEU A 13 -30.81 -46.40 -11.58
C LEU A 13 -31.19 -45.37 -12.65
N SER A 14 -32.16 -44.51 -12.35
CA SER A 14 -32.63 -43.48 -13.27
C SER A 14 -31.76 -42.23 -13.18
N VAL A 15 -30.94 -41.96 -14.20
CA VAL A 15 -30.19 -40.71 -14.29
C VAL A 15 -31.15 -39.58 -14.69
N LEU A 16 -31.42 -38.66 -13.75
CA LEU A 16 -32.16 -37.42 -13.99
C LEU A 16 -31.17 -36.29 -14.30
N LEU A 17 -30.76 -36.19 -15.56
CA LEU A 17 -29.97 -35.07 -16.06
C LEU A 17 -30.91 -33.92 -16.46
N ALA A 18 -31.02 -32.89 -15.63
CA ALA A 18 -31.87 -31.73 -15.88
C ALA A 18 -31.18 -30.74 -16.83
N ALA A 19 -31.45 -30.84 -18.13
CA ALA A 19 -30.97 -29.88 -19.13
C ALA A 19 -31.90 -28.66 -19.21
N SER A 20 -31.42 -27.48 -18.82
CA SER A 20 -32.11 -26.20 -18.99
C SER A 20 -31.98 -25.67 -20.42
N LEU A 21 -32.98 -25.94 -21.28
CA LEU A 21 -33.09 -25.31 -22.59
C LEU A 21 -33.52 -23.84 -22.48
N SER A 22 -32.59 -22.93 -22.76
CA SER A 22 -32.91 -21.51 -23.01
C SER A 22 -33.45 -21.34 -24.43
N VAL A 23 -34.67 -20.82 -24.57
CA VAL A 23 -35.32 -20.57 -25.87
C VAL A 23 -34.66 -19.37 -26.56
N TRP A 24 -34.24 -19.55 -27.82
CA TRP A 24 -33.84 -18.46 -28.71
C TRP A 24 -34.76 -18.39 -29.92
N CYS A 25 -35.27 -17.19 -30.21
CA CYS A 25 -36.04 -16.90 -31.41
C CYS A 25 -35.10 -16.63 -32.60
N VAL A 26 -35.46 -17.16 -33.77
CA VAL A 26 -34.81 -16.84 -35.05
C VAL A 26 -35.62 -15.78 -35.79
N PRO A 27 -34.98 -14.69 -36.25
CA PRO A 27 -35.31 -14.02 -37.51
C PRO A 27 -34.28 -14.40 -38.59
N ALA A 28 -34.70 -14.41 -39.86
CA ALA A 28 -33.87 -14.85 -41.00
C ALA A 28 -33.42 -13.68 -41.90
N GLY A 29 -32.32 -13.84 -42.64
CA GLY A 29 -31.93 -12.95 -43.74
C GLY A 29 -30.55 -13.22 -44.36
N ALA A 30 -30.52 -13.27 -45.70
CA ALA A 30 -29.40 -13.10 -46.67
C ALA A 30 -27.91 -13.29 -46.23
N LEU A 31 -27.05 -14.11 -46.86
CA LEU A 31 -26.65 -14.32 -48.29
C LEU A 31 -25.48 -13.43 -48.79
N ALA A 32 -24.66 -14.01 -49.68
CA ALA A 32 -23.40 -13.52 -50.28
C ALA A 32 -22.18 -13.49 -49.30
N GLU A 33 -20.94 -13.90 -49.62
CA GLU A 33 -20.09 -13.71 -50.82
C GLU A 33 -19.74 -12.22 -51.05
N GLU A 34 -18.50 -11.77 -51.28
CA GLU A 34 -17.32 -12.40 -51.92
C GLU A 34 -15.97 -12.05 -51.24
N ALA A 35 -14.87 -12.53 -51.82
CA ALA A 35 -13.50 -12.03 -51.71
C ALA A 35 -12.76 -12.29 -53.05
N PRO A 36 -11.54 -11.77 -53.32
CA PRO A 36 -10.78 -10.70 -52.66
C PRO A 36 -10.39 -9.56 -53.66
N GLY A 37 -9.56 -8.60 -53.26
CA GLY A 37 -8.98 -7.61 -54.19
C GLY A 37 -7.65 -7.02 -53.71
N ALA A 38 -6.65 -6.97 -54.60
CA ALA A 38 -5.33 -6.38 -54.34
C ALA A 38 -4.80 -5.68 -55.61
N SER A 39 -4.07 -4.57 -55.45
CA SER A 39 -3.06 -4.11 -56.42
C SER A 39 -2.20 -2.93 -55.94
N ASP A 40 -1.01 -2.86 -56.52
CA ASP A 40 0.11 -1.96 -56.23
C ASP A 40 -0.11 -0.46 -56.54
N GLY A 41 0.80 0.38 -56.03
CA GLY A 41 1.02 1.75 -56.51
C GLY A 41 2.32 2.35 -55.97
N ALA A 42 3.30 2.66 -56.83
CA ALA A 42 4.67 2.97 -56.40
C ALA A 42 5.24 4.30 -56.94
N ALA A 43 5.84 5.07 -56.02
CA ALA A 43 6.98 6.01 -56.15
C ALA A 43 6.93 7.24 -57.12
N VAL A 44 7.67 8.32 -56.76
CA VAL A 44 8.88 8.85 -57.48
C VAL A 44 9.21 10.34 -57.16
N SER A 45 10.45 10.59 -56.68
CA SER A 45 11.26 11.85 -56.74
C SER A 45 10.87 13.15 -55.96
N GLY A 46 11.86 14.02 -55.65
CA GLY A 46 11.59 15.37 -55.07
C GLY A 46 12.75 16.20 -54.41
N THR A 47 14.02 16.03 -54.77
CA THR A 47 15.22 16.74 -54.20
C THR A 47 15.58 18.08 -54.92
N PRO A 48 16.55 18.95 -54.49
CA PRO A 48 17.22 19.24 -53.18
C PRO A 48 17.48 20.77 -52.93
N SER A 49 18.54 21.13 -52.16
CA SER A 49 19.36 22.39 -52.18
C SER A 49 19.13 23.40 -51.02
N ALA A 50 19.99 23.46 -49.98
CA ALA A 50 21.21 24.31 -49.81
C ALA A 50 20.92 25.64 -49.05
N ASP A 51 21.81 26.33 -48.32
CA ASP A 51 23.28 26.28 -48.10
C ASP A 51 23.58 26.66 -46.61
N ALA A 52 24.58 26.14 -45.89
CA ALA A 52 26.00 26.59 -45.77
C ALA A 52 26.22 27.93 -45.01
N THR A 53 27.26 28.20 -44.18
CA THR A 53 28.47 27.43 -43.77
C THR A 53 29.23 28.12 -42.59
N ILE A 54 30.13 27.38 -41.89
CA ILE A 54 31.34 27.86 -41.12
C ILE A 54 31.03 28.73 -39.86
N GLY A 55 31.76 28.71 -38.72
CA GLY A 55 32.96 28.03 -38.19
C GLY A 55 33.42 28.81 -36.91
N SER A 56 34.43 28.47 -36.11
CA SER A 56 35.36 27.32 -36.00
C SER A 56 36.25 27.50 -34.73
N SER A 57 36.67 26.41 -34.05
CA SER A 57 37.88 26.28 -33.17
C SER A 57 38.06 27.23 -31.93
N SER A 58 38.78 26.90 -30.85
CA SER A 58 39.29 25.64 -30.24
C SER A 58 40.08 25.96 -28.95
N ALA A 59 40.20 25.01 -28.00
CA ALA A 59 41.29 24.91 -26.99
C ALA A 59 41.40 26.03 -25.91
N ALA A 60 42.02 25.83 -24.73
CA ALA A 60 42.36 24.62 -23.96
C ALA A 60 42.75 24.99 -22.49
N ASP A 61 42.80 23.97 -21.61
CA ASP A 61 43.62 23.77 -20.40
C ASP A 61 43.82 24.86 -19.31
N GLY A 62 43.75 24.43 -18.04
CA GLY A 62 44.27 25.17 -16.87
C GLY A 62 43.70 24.70 -15.53
N ALA A 63 44.53 24.15 -14.63
CA ALA A 63 44.11 23.58 -13.34
C ALA A 63 44.97 24.07 -12.15
N GLY A 64 44.42 23.97 -10.93
CA GLY A 64 45.08 24.28 -9.63
C GLY A 64 44.14 25.07 -8.69
N THR A 65 43.80 24.64 -7.46
CA THR A 65 44.60 24.54 -6.20
C THR A 65 45.08 25.92 -5.67
N ASP A 66 44.97 26.28 -4.37
CA ASP A 66 44.62 25.48 -3.17
C ASP A 66 44.09 26.32 -1.97
N ALA A 67 43.82 25.63 -0.85
CA ALA A 67 43.17 25.98 0.42
C ALA A 67 43.81 27.03 1.39
N GLY A 68 43.09 27.32 2.50
CA GLY A 68 43.50 28.07 3.71
C GLY A 68 42.71 29.38 3.92
N THR A 69 41.87 29.65 4.94
CA THR A 69 41.85 29.39 6.41
C THR A 69 42.96 30.13 7.20
N SER A 70 42.76 30.68 8.42
CA SER A 70 41.60 30.70 9.34
C SER A 70 41.69 31.81 10.42
N GLN A 71 40.59 32.08 11.14
CA GLN A 71 40.44 32.78 12.45
C GLN A 71 40.89 34.28 12.55
N VAL A 72 40.17 35.24 13.17
CA VAL A 72 39.24 35.33 14.34
C VAL A 72 39.92 35.54 15.70
N ALA A 73 39.77 36.75 16.26
CA ALA A 73 39.85 37.04 17.69
C ALA A 73 39.09 38.35 18.04
N THR A 74 38.36 38.36 19.15
CA THR A 74 37.70 39.51 19.82
C THR A 74 38.04 39.43 21.33
N PRO A 75 37.46 40.19 22.29
CA PRO A 75 36.66 41.43 22.26
C PRO A 75 37.16 42.52 23.25
N ALA A 76 36.50 43.70 23.33
CA ALA A 76 36.34 44.50 24.57
C ALA A 76 35.35 45.69 24.43
N GLN A 77 34.65 46.05 25.52
CA GLN A 77 33.85 47.27 25.78
C GLN A 77 34.37 47.92 27.11
N PRO A 78 33.88 49.07 27.66
CA PRO A 78 32.63 49.84 27.43
C PRO A 78 32.93 51.35 27.07
N ASP A 79 32.24 52.46 27.43
CA ASP A 79 31.14 52.75 28.38
C ASP A 79 30.36 54.09 28.17
N ALA A 80 29.34 54.27 29.00
CA ALA A 80 28.39 55.34 29.34
C ALA A 80 28.61 56.86 29.04
N ALA A 81 27.68 57.43 28.25
CA ALA A 81 26.55 58.31 28.66
C ALA A 81 26.63 59.86 28.94
N VAL A 82 25.46 60.50 28.72
CA VAL A 82 24.89 61.81 29.21
C VAL A 82 25.34 63.15 28.56
N GLY A 83 24.36 63.97 28.12
CA GLY A 83 24.49 65.42 27.83
C GLY A 83 23.33 65.99 26.99
N ALA A 84 22.85 67.24 27.21
CA ALA A 84 21.62 67.75 26.59
C ALA A 84 21.59 69.25 26.21
N SER A 85 20.71 69.61 25.26
CA SER A 85 20.03 70.91 25.04
C SER A 85 20.82 72.12 24.49
N SER A 86 20.39 72.71 23.36
CA SER A 86 19.53 73.94 23.36
C SER A 86 19.34 74.65 22.00
N ALA A 87 18.15 75.26 21.83
CA ALA A 87 17.78 76.48 21.08
C ALA A 87 18.02 76.67 19.55
N ALA A 88 17.01 77.28 18.92
CA ALA A 88 17.03 78.06 17.67
C ALA A 88 16.30 79.41 17.90
N PRO A 89 16.43 80.41 17.00
CA PRO A 89 15.19 81.06 16.50
C PRO A 89 15.26 81.68 15.07
N GLU A 90 14.07 81.86 14.45
CA GLU A 90 13.59 82.98 13.59
C GLU A 90 14.39 83.53 12.36
N ALA A 91 13.80 84.22 11.36
CA ALA A 91 12.44 84.28 10.77
C ALA A 91 12.41 85.23 9.52
N ALA A 92 11.23 85.39 8.90
CA ALA A 92 10.74 86.50 8.05
C ALA A 92 10.76 86.37 6.50
N GLN A 93 9.84 87.13 5.87
CA GLN A 93 9.27 86.95 4.52
C GLN A 93 8.78 88.31 3.94
N PRO A 94 8.74 88.52 2.61
CA PRO A 94 7.52 88.96 1.90
C PRO A 94 7.34 88.24 0.52
N ALA A 95 6.17 87.96 -0.06
CA ALA A 95 4.94 88.73 -0.34
C ALA A 95 5.08 89.73 -1.53
N ALA A 96 4.12 89.90 -2.48
CA ALA A 96 2.91 89.13 -2.89
C ALA A 96 2.32 89.69 -4.23
N ALA A 97 1.20 89.08 -4.69
CA ALA A 97 0.13 89.61 -5.58
C ALA A 97 0.02 89.12 -7.06
N GLY A 98 -1.22 88.84 -7.49
CA GLY A 98 -1.64 88.49 -8.86
C GLY A 98 -2.79 87.47 -8.90
N GLU A 99 -4.03 87.90 -9.21
CA GLU A 99 -5.24 87.04 -9.24
C GLU A 99 -5.63 86.58 -10.67
N GLY A 100 -6.37 85.47 -10.77
CA GLY A 100 -7.32 85.25 -11.89
C GLY A 100 -7.47 83.81 -12.39
N GLY A 101 -8.73 83.32 -12.45
CA GLY A 101 -9.11 82.09 -13.14
C GLY A 101 -9.48 80.91 -12.23
N ALA A 102 -10.45 80.09 -12.64
CA ALA A 102 -10.98 78.97 -11.87
C ALA A 102 -11.30 77.75 -12.78
N ALA A 103 -11.58 76.62 -12.13
CA ALA A 103 -11.89 75.29 -12.68
C ALA A 103 -10.67 74.50 -13.24
N GLY A 104 -10.59 73.24 -12.81
CA GLY A 104 -9.45 72.34 -13.00
C GLY A 104 -9.25 71.52 -11.73
N GLU A 105 -10.02 70.43 -11.59
CA GLU A 105 -9.93 69.55 -10.41
C GLU A 105 -8.58 68.80 -10.42
N GLY A 106 -7.88 68.80 -9.29
CA GLY A 106 -6.55 68.23 -9.19
C GLY A 106 -6.58 66.70 -9.12
N GLU A 107 -5.85 66.04 -10.01
CA GLU A 107 -5.57 64.61 -9.91
C GLU A 107 -4.85 64.32 -8.59
N THR A 108 -5.39 63.40 -7.79
CA THR A 108 -4.66 62.81 -6.66
C THR A 108 -3.51 61.97 -7.22
N ALA A 109 -2.26 62.34 -6.91
CA ALA A 109 -1.10 61.53 -7.24
C ALA A 109 -1.30 60.09 -6.70
N GLY A 110 -1.26 59.11 -7.60
CA GLY A 110 -1.41 57.70 -7.24
C GLY A 110 -0.26 57.24 -6.35
N ASP A 111 -0.58 56.54 -5.26
CA ASP A 111 0.42 55.98 -4.36
C ASP A 111 1.12 54.80 -5.06
N GLU A 112 2.45 54.89 -5.27
CA GLU A 112 3.19 53.84 -5.97
C GLU A 112 3.36 52.63 -5.05
N SER A 113 2.65 51.54 -5.37
CA SER A 113 2.86 50.26 -4.70
C SER A 113 4.18 49.63 -5.13
N PHE A 114 5.00 49.28 -4.15
CA PHE A 114 6.23 48.50 -4.32
C PHE A 114 6.04 47.03 -3.91
N GLU A 115 4.80 46.53 -3.84
CA GLU A 115 4.52 45.17 -3.42
C GLU A 115 4.82 44.12 -4.50
N GLY A 116 5.47 43.03 -4.10
CA GLY A 116 5.91 41.96 -5.01
C GLY A 116 7.19 41.27 -4.53
N VAL A 117 7.80 40.45 -5.40
CA VAL A 117 9.12 39.84 -5.14
C VAL A 117 10.15 40.36 -6.13
N TYR A 118 11.31 40.72 -5.59
CA TYR A 118 12.36 41.41 -6.33
C TYR A 118 13.73 40.80 -6.07
N VAL A 119 14.60 40.87 -7.07
CA VAL A 119 16.05 40.93 -6.84
C VAL A 119 16.40 42.40 -6.66
N ILE A 120 16.95 42.75 -5.50
CA ILE A 120 17.35 44.13 -5.17
C ILE A 120 18.83 44.28 -5.51
N SER A 121 19.14 45.04 -6.56
CA SER A 121 20.51 45.23 -7.06
C SER A 121 21.04 46.64 -6.79
N ALA A 122 22.36 46.80 -6.71
CA ALA A 122 22.99 48.12 -6.68
C ALA A 122 22.77 48.82 -8.03
N ALA A 123 22.23 50.05 -8.06
CA ALA A 123 21.93 50.73 -9.34
C ALA A 123 23.20 51.03 -10.17
N ALA A 124 24.36 51.12 -9.52
CA ALA A 124 25.66 51.26 -10.17
C ALA A 124 26.24 49.94 -10.73
N ASN A 125 25.73 48.78 -10.31
CA ASN A 125 26.15 47.47 -10.79
C ASN A 125 25.05 46.41 -10.57
N SER A 126 24.26 46.13 -11.61
CA SER A 126 23.16 45.15 -11.56
C SER A 126 23.59 43.70 -11.29
N LYS A 127 24.88 43.38 -11.34
CA LYS A 127 25.43 42.07 -10.95
C LYS A 127 25.73 41.93 -9.46
N ALA A 128 25.67 43.02 -8.70
CA ALA A 128 25.84 43.04 -7.26
C ALA A 128 24.47 43.22 -6.59
N VAL A 129 24.01 42.21 -5.85
CA VAL A 129 22.62 42.10 -5.36
C VAL A 129 22.57 41.87 -3.85
N LEU A 130 21.57 42.43 -3.17
CA LEU A 130 21.32 42.17 -1.75
C LEU A 130 21.10 40.67 -1.52
N SER A 131 21.95 40.10 -0.68
CA SER A 131 21.91 38.70 -0.27
C SER A 131 22.05 38.61 1.23
N THR A 132 21.40 37.62 1.85
CA THR A 132 21.77 37.19 3.21
C THR A 132 23.13 36.50 3.15
N ALA A 133 24.09 37.01 3.92
CA ALA A 133 25.49 36.58 3.87
C ALA A 133 25.65 35.09 4.22
N GLY A 134 26.53 34.40 3.48
CA GLY A 134 26.88 33.00 3.71
C GLY A 134 25.70 32.00 3.73
N SER A 135 24.58 32.34 3.10
CA SER A 135 23.32 31.54 3.10
C SER A 135 22.80 31.20 4.51
N GLN A 136 23.10 32.04 5.50
CA GLN A 136 22.77 31.77 6.91
C GLN A 136 21.29 32.03 7.22
N PHE A 137 20.70 31.19 8.08
CA PHE A 137 19.27 31.25 8.43
C PHE A 137 18.96 31.97 9.76
N TYR A 138 19.97 32.34 10.56
CA TYR A 138 19.76 32.90 11.90
C TYR A 138 19.50 34.43 11.88
N SER A 139 18.77 34.91 12.88
CA SER A 139 18.52 36.35 13.08
C SER A 139 19.80 37.04 13.57
N GLY A 140 20.21 38.10 12.89
CA GLY A 140 21.52 38.73 13.04
C GLY A 140 22.54 38.32 11.97
N ALA A 141 22.20 37.39 11.06
CA ALA A 141 23.02 37.11 9.89
C ALA A 141 23.03 38.31 8.92
N ASN A 142 24.22 38.66 8.43
CA ASN A 142 24.46 39.91 7.72
C ASN A 142 23.70 40.03 6.39
N VAL A 143 23.48 41.25 5.90
CA VAL A 143 23.03 41.49 4.53
C VAL A 143 24.10 42.27 3.78
N GLU A 144 24.49 41.74 2.63
CA GLU A 144 25.63 42.19 1.83
C GLU A 144 25.27 42.21 0.34
N LEU A 145 26.07 42.92 -0.47
CA LEU A 145 26.09 42.70 -1.90
C LEU A 145 26.81 41.38 -2.19
N ALA A 146 26.15 40.46 -2.89
CA ALA A 146 26.73 39.26 -3.45
C ALA A 146 26.69 39.29 -4.98
N SER A 147 27.50 38.44 -5.63
CA SER A 147 27.38 38.20 -7.07
C SER A 147 26.04 37.56 -7.38
N ALA A 148 25.29 38.10 -8.34
CA ALA A 148 24.01 37.57 -8.77
C ALA A 148 24.13 36.08 -9.20
N ASN A 149 23.45 35.20 -8.47
CA ASN A 149 23.43 33.75 -8.67
C ASN A 149 22.01 33.16 -8.73
N GLY A 150 20.97 33.97 -8.50
CA GLY A 150 19.56 33.59 -8.66
C GLY A 150 18.95 32.77 -7.52
N THR A 151 19.72 32.45 -6.48
CA THR A 151 19.25 31.70 -5.30
C THR A 151 18.14 32.45 -4.54
N LEU A 152 17.35 31.72 -3.73
CA LEU A 152 16.29 32.32 -2.92
C LEU A 152 16.82 33.35 -1.90
N PHE A 153 18.09 33.25 -1.50
CA PHE A 153 18.77 34.18 -0.57
C PHE A 153 18.99 35.58 -1.18
N GLN A 154 18.83 35.73 -2.50
CA GLN A 154 18.92 36.99 -3.24
C GLN A 154 17.55 37.57 -3.64
N ARG A 155 16.46 36.92 -3.21
CA ARG A 155 15.08 37.32 -3.52
C ARG A 155 14.40 37.86 -2.27
N TRP A 156 13.73 39.00 -2.42
CA TRP A 156 13.12 39.74 -1.33
C TRP A 156 11.67 40.08 -1.68
N ARG A 157 10.73 39.66 -0.84
CA ARG A 157 9.33 40.08 -0.91
C ARG A 157 9.18 41.43 -0.22
N ILE A 158 8.42 42.34 -0.83
CA ILE A 158 8.11 43.65 -0.29
C ILE A 158 6.60 43.71 -0.05
N GLU A 159 6.19 44.08 1.17
CA GLU A 159 4.81 44.00 1.67
C GLU A 159 4.49 45.30 2.44
N ALA A 160 3.36 45.96 2.15
CA ALA A 160 3.00 47.21 2.79
C ALA A 160 2.51 46.99 4.24
N VAL A 161 2.94 47.85 5.16
CA VAL A 161 2.55 47.80 6.60
C VAL A 161 1.90 49.10 7.08
N GLY A 162 1.30 49.86 6.16
CA GLY A 162 0.61 51.12 6.42
C GLY A 162 1.53 52.34 6.52
N GLU A 163 0.92 53.53 6.55
CA GLU A 163 1.59 54.84 6.66
C GLU A 163 2.67 55.12 5.59
N GLY A 164 2.63 54.42 4.44
CA GLY A 164 3.65 54.51 3.38
C GLY A 164 4.98 53.81 3.71
N TYR A 165 4.95 52.79 4.56
CA TYR A 165 6.10 51.93 4.89
C TYR A 165 5.88 50.48 4.47
N TYR A 166 7.00 49.81 4.19
CA TYR A 166 7.06 48.43 3.75
C TYR A 166 7.94 47.59 4.67
N THR A 167 7.60 46.31 4.79
CA THR A 167 8.49 45.25 5.27
C THR A 167 9.20 44.61 4.07
N ILE A 168 10.43 44.15 4.25
CA ILE A 168 11.26 43.55 3.19
C ILE A 168 11.75 42.18 3.68
N THR A 169 11.11 41.12 3.20
CA THR A 169 11.21 39.75 3.71
C THR A 169 12.08 38.88 2.79
N SER A 170 13.13 38.25 3.32
CA SER A 170 13.95 37.29 2.57
C SER A 170 13.12 36.06 2.19
N VAL A 171 13.07 35.76 0.89
CA VAL A 171 12.28 34.64 0.35
C VAL A 171 12.88 33.29 0.73
N ALA A 172 14.16 33.21 1.08
CA ALA A 172 14.78 31.98 1.62
C ALA A 172 14.45 31.71 3.08
N THR A 173 14.50 32.74 3.95
CA THR A 173 14.60 32.54 5.41
C THR A 173 13.38 33.03 6.21
N GLY A 174 12.44 33.72 5.56
CA GLY A 174 11.27 34.34 6.20
C GLY A 174 11.60 35.51 7.13
N LYS A 175 12.85 35.99 7.12
CA LYS A 175 13.36 37.05 7.99
C LYS A 175 13.41 38.38 7.27
N VAL A 176 13.26 39.46 8.03
CA VAL A 176 13.07 40.82 7.49
C VAL A 176 14.34 41.64 7.56
N LEU A 177 14.51 42.56 6.61
CA LEU A 177 15.59 43.52 6.56
C LEU A 177 15.48 44.48 7.76
N ASP A 178 16.46 44.45 8.66
CA ASP A 178 16.39 45.03 10.00
C ASP A 178 17.65 45.87 10.29
N VAL A 179 17.46 47.08 10.82
CA VAL A 179 18.57 47.98 11.22
C VAL A 179 19.19 47.49 12.52
N ALA A 180 20.45 47.05 12.46
CA ALA A 180 21.05 46.21 13.48
C ALA A 180 20.99 46.82 14.90
N ASN A 181 20.45 46.03 15.83
CA ASN A 181 20.19 46.40 17.24
C ASN A 181 19.36 47.69 17.43
N GLY A 182 18.62 48.15 16.41
CA GLY A 182 17.90 49.42 16.45
C GLY A 182 18.82 50.65 16.48
N GLY A 183 20.02 50.57 15.90
CA GLY A 183 20.95 51.69 15.80
C GLY A 183 20.41 52.88 14.99
N ARG A 184 20.87 54.08 15.33
CA ARG A 184 20.34 55.37 14.83
C ARG A 184 21.41 56.29 14.22
N THR A 185 22.63 55.79 14.07
CA THR A 185 23.78 56.54 13.55
C THR A 185 24.14 56.08 12.14
N PRO A 186 24.64 56.98 11.26
CA PRO A 186 25.25 56.58 10.00
C PRO A 186 26.36 55.54 10.22
N GLY A 187 26.42 54.52 9.37
CA GLY A 187 27.27 53.34 9.54
C GLY A 187 26.64 52.22 10.38
N THR A 188 25.38 52.35 10.84
CA THR A 188 24.69 51.23 11.51
C THR A 188 24.42 50.11 10.49
N ASN A 189 24.87 48.89 10.80
CA ASN A 189 24.73 47.71 9.96
C ASN A 189 23.27 47.35 9.63
N VAL A 190 23.05 46.63 8.53
CA VAL A 190 21.74 46.05 8.18
C VAL A 190 21.87 44.53 8.03
N TRP A 191 20.96 43.81 8.65
CA TRP A 191 20.98 42.35 8.74
C TRP A 191 19.58 41.75 8.51
N GLN A 192 19.45 40.43 8.48
CA GLN A 192 18.14 39.78 8.55
C GLN A 192 17.75 39.53 10.02
N CYS A 193 16.48 39.74 10.38
CA CYS A 193 15.99 39.51 11.73
C CYS A 193 14.61 38.83 11.75
N THR A 194 14.25 38.22 12.89
CA THR A 194 12.90 37.68 13.10
C THR A 194 11.87 38.80 12.97
N PRO A 195 10.73 38.59 12.29
CA PRO A 195 9.66 39.58 12.24
C PRO A 195 9.15 39.90 13.65
N PHE A 196 9.40 41.13 14.10
CA PHE A 196 8.94 41.68 15.38
C PHE A 196 7.99 42.87 15.19
N GLY A 197 7.81 43.37 13.96
CA GLY A 197 6.90 44.48 13.64
C GLY A 197 7.33 45.84 14.22
N ASN A 198 8.57 45.95 14.70
CA ASN A 198 9.13 47.20 15.22
C ASN A 198 9.63 48.11 14.07
N ASP A 199 9.97 49.36 14.37
CA ASP A 199 10.31 50.35 13.33
C ASP A 199 11.72 50.20 12.71
N ALA A 200 12.60 49.36 13.28
CA ALA A 200 13.88 48.98 12.66
C ALA A 200 13.70 48.08 11.42
N GLN A 201 12.50 47.49 11.26
CA GLN A 201 12.15 46.53 10.21
C GLN A 201 11.32 47.17 9.07
N LYS A 202 11.05 48.47 9.17
CA LYS A 202 10.13 49.20 8.29
C LYS A 202 10.88 50.22 7.46
N TRP A 203 10.64 50.18 6.15
CA TRP A 203 11.35 50.97 5.16
C TRP A 203 10.36 51.75 4.30
N LYS A 204 10.57 53.06 4.18
CA LYS A 204 9.89 53.87 3.17
C LYS A 204 10.65 53.74 1.87
N ILE A 205 9.97 53.34 0.80
CA ILE A 205 10.55 53.21 -0.54
C ILE A 205 10.09 54.41 -1.38
N ALA A 206 10.99 54.97 -2.18
CA ALA A 206 10.68 56.04 -3.12
C ALA A 206 11.47 55.86 -4.42
N ARG A 207 10.78 55.94 -5.57
CA ARG A 207 11.43 55.88 -6.89
C ARG A 207 11.90 57.26 -7.36
N ALA A 208 13.04 57.29 -8.05
CA ALA A 208 13.58 58.45 -8.72
C ALA A 208 13.29 58.42 -10.23
N ALA A 209 13.48 59.56 -10.90
CA ALA A 209 13.19 59.72 -12.34
C ALA A 209 14.05 58.83 -13.28
N ASP A 210 15.14 58.24 -12.78
CA ASP A 210 15.96 57.24 -13.50
C ASP A 210 15.52 55.79 -13.26
N GLY A 211 14.39 55.57 -12.56
CA GLY A 211 13.81 54.26 -12.29
C GLY A 211 14.34 53.55 -11.05
N SER A 212 15.50 53.97 -10.51
CA SER A 212 16.05 53.45 -9.25
C SER A 212 15.22 53.88 -8.05
N VAL A 213 15.33 53.12 -6.95
CA VAL A 213 14.69 53.43 -5.67
C VAL A 213 15.71 53.81 -4.60
N THR A 214 15.25 54.61 -3.63
CA THR A 214 15.90 54.82 -2.33
C THR A 214 15.03 54.16 -1.27
N LEU A 215 15.65 53.53 -0.28
CA LEU A 215 14.96 52.90 0.86
C LEU A 215 15.39 53.63 2.15
N VAL A 216 14.45 54.08 2.98
CA VAL A 216 14.72 54.90 4.17
C VAL A 216 14.09 54.27 5.40
N SER A 217 14.88 54.04 6.45
CA SER A 217 14.38 53.37 7.67
C SER A 217 13.41 54.26 8.45
N LYS A 218 12.24 53.72 8.83
CA LYS A 218 11.27 54.39 9.71
C LYS A 218 11.88 54.75 11.07
N LEU A 219 12.78 53.92 11.57
CA LEU A 219 13.42 54.10 12.86
C LEU A 219 14.18 55.43 12.97
N SER A 220 14.96 55.77 11.95
CA SER A 220 16.05 56.76 12.03
C SER A 220 16.02 57.83 10.94
N GLY A 221 15.27 57.64 9.85
CA GLY A 221 15.32 58.52 8.68
C GLY A 221 16.61 58.39 7.85
N LEU A 222 17.46 57.41 8.14
CA LEU A 222 18.66 57.10 7.37
C LEU A 222 18.32 56.24 6.15
N ALA A 223 19.03 56.45 5.04
CA ALA A 223 18.90 55.64 3.83
C ALA A 223 19.64 54.30 4.00
N LEU A 224 19.12 53.25 3.35
CA LEU A 224 19.88 52.04 3.03
C LEU A 224 21.03 52.43 2.11
N ASP A 225 22.23 51.94 2.39
CA ASP A 225 23.48 52.47 1.84
C ASP A 225 24.51 51.34 1.66
N ILE A 226 25.19 51.34 0.51
CA ILE A 226 26.27 50.40 0.19
C ILE A 226 27.57 50.95 0.80
N ALA A 227 28.20 50.19 1.69
CA ALA A 227 29.40 50.62 2.41
C ALA A 227 30.50 51.13 1.45
N ASP A 228 31.06 52.30 1.78
CA ASP A 228 32.05 53.05 0.99
C ASP A 228 31.67 53.30 -0.49
N GLY A 229 30.40 53.10 -0.87
CA GLY A 229 29.91 53.16 -2.25
C GLY A 229 30.43 52.04 -3.17
N LEU A 230 31.01 50.98 -2.61
CA LEU A 230 31.64 49.90 -3.38
C LEU A 230 30.57 48.94 -3.93
N ALA A 231 30.07 49.19 -5.14
CA ALA A 231 29.05 48.36 -5.78
C ALA A 231 29.60 47.01 -6.32
N VAL A 232 30.20 46.19 -5.45
CA VAL A 232 30.81 44.89 -5.76
C VAL A 232 30.44 43.84 -4.71
N ALA A 233 30.58 42.55 -5.05
CA ALA A 233 30.31 41.43 -4.15
C ALA A 233 31.25 41.44 -2.93
N GLY A 234 30.73 41.04 -1.76
CA GLY A 234 31.39 41.11 -0.46
C GLY A 234 31.25 42.47 0.24
N THR A 235 30.56 43.45 -0.36
CA THR A 235 30.38 44.77 0.25
C THR A 235 29.18 44.79 1.19
N ASN A 236 29.39 45.34 2.40
CA ASN A 236 28.37 45.40 3.44
C ASN A 236 27.21 46.35 3.11
N ILE A 237 26.00 46.03 3.57
CA ILE A 237 24.86 46.96 3.55
C ILE A 237 24.68 47.59 4.94
N GLN A 238 24.55 48.91 4.96
CA GLN A 238 24.43 49.72 6.15
C GLN A 238 23.27 50.73 6.02
N THR A 239 23.10 51.57 7.04
CA THR A 239 22.31 52.80 6.96
C THR A 239 23.21 54.03 7.03
N TYR A 240 22.90 55.07 6.25
CA TYR A 240 23.70 56.29 6.20
C TYR A 240 22.86 57.55 6.03
N THR A 241 23.46 58.72 6.26
CA THR A 241 22.82 60.03 6.06
C THR A 241 22.35 60.16 4.60
N VAL A 242 21.07 60.47 4.39
CA VAL A 242 20.50 60.68 3.06
C VAL A 242 21.29 61.77 2.33
N ASN A 243 21.98 61.39 1.26
CA ASN A 243 22.89 62.27 0.51
C ASN A 243 22.69 62.18 -1.02
N GLY A 244 21.89 61.22 -1.50
CA GLY A 244 21.57 61.04 -2.92
C GLY A 244 22.69 60.40 -3.76
N ALA A 245 23.80 60.00 -3.14
CA ALA A 245 24.93 59.34 -3.81
C ALA A 245 24.52 57.98 -4.40
N PRO A 246 25.24 57.46 -5.42
CA PRO A 246 24.96 56.16 -6.02
C PRO A 246 24.91 54.98 -5.03
N ALA A 247 25.58 55.10 -3.88
CA ALA A 247 25.55 54.12 -2.78
C ALA A 247 24.15 53.89 -2.19
N GLN A 248 23.23 54.84 -2.33
CA GLN A 248 21.88 54.82 -1.75
C GLN A 248 20.80 54.47 -2.78
N ARG A 249 21.22 54.00 -3.96
CA ARG A 249 20.37 53.83 -5.14
C ARG A 249 20.37 52.36 -5.54
N PHE A 250 19.18 51.76 -5.51
CA PHE A 250 18.97 50.35 -5.81
C PHE A 250 18.02 50.19 -7.00
N ALA A 251 18.16 49.13 -7.78
CA ALA A 251 17.18 48.74 -8.77
C ALA A 251 16.41 47.51 -8.28
N LEU A 252 15.10 47.67 -8.10
CA LEU A 252 14.16 46.57 -7.87
C LEU A 252 13.88 45.91 -9.22
N THR A 253 14.53 44.78 -9.50
CA THR A 253 14.19 43.95 -10.66
C THR A 253 13.04 43.02 -10.26
N PRO A 254 11.82 43.19 -10.81
CA PRO A 254 10.74 42.27 -10.53
C PRO A 254 11.12 40.88 -11.01
N VAL A 255 10.98 39.90 -10.14
CA VAL A 255 10.83 38.51 -10.56
C VAL A 255 9.37 38.13 -10.38
N SER A 256 8.90 37.08 -11.04
CA SER A 256 7.73 36.38 -10.51
C SER A 256 8.04 35.99 -9.06
N ASP A 257 7.11 36.24 -8.14
CA ASP A 257 7.04 35.40 -6.95
C ASP A 257 6.72 34.01 -7.49
N PRO A 258 7.69 33.08 -7.51
CA PRO A 258 7.48 31.87 -8.25
C PRO A 258 6.54 31.00 -7.41
N ALA A 259 5.50 30.48 -8.04
CA ALA A 259 5.31 29.05 -7.91
C ALA A 259 6.65 28.46 -8.43
N PRO A 260 7.53 27.95 -7.54
CA PRO A 260 8.84 27.46 -7.95
C PRO A 260 8.63 26.39 -9.02
N GLU A 261 9.46 26.43 -10.07
CA GLU A 261 9.71 25.22 -10.84
C GLU A 261 10.06 24.13 -9.82
N ALA A 262 9.25 23.07 -9.81
CA ALA A 262 9.20 22.19 -8.67
C ALA A 262 10.55 21.49 -8.49
N LEU A 263 11.28 21.86 -7.42
CA LEU A 263 12.63 21.37 -7.09
C LEU A 263 12.75 19.85 -7.18
N LEU A 264 11.65 19.16 -6.83
CA LEU A 264 11.36 17.79 -7.18
C LEU A 264 10.06 17.73 -7.99
N ALA A 265 10.05 16.91 -9.05
CA ALA A 265 8.85 16.58 -9.81
C ALA A 265 7.89 15.70 -8.98
N ALA A 266 6.62 15.61 -9.41
CA ALA A 266 5.66 14.71 -8.79
C ALA A 266 6.09 13.24 -8.99
N GLY A 267 6.23 12.48 -7.89
CA GLY A 267 6.79 11.14 -7.91
C GLY A 267 6.97 10.55 -6.53
N VAL A 268 7.50 9.32 -6.44
CA VAL A 268 7.79 8.65 -5.15
C VAL A 268 9.29 8.66 -4.88
N TYR A 269 9.64 8.94 -3.62
CA TYR A 269 11.01 9.07 -3.15
C TYR A 269 11.19 8.34 -1.81
N GLU A 270 12.39 7.82 -1.56
CA GLU A 270 12.88 7.60 -0.19
C GLU A 270 13.51 8.91 0.30
N ILE A 271 13.12 9.37 1.49
CA ILE A 271 13.62 10.60 2.11
C ILE A 271 14.68 10.20 3.14
N CYS A 272 15.95 10.24 2.75
CA CYS A 272 17.09 9.84 3.57
C CYS A 272 17.65 11.01 4.40
N ALA A 273 18.20 10.72 5.57
CA ALA A 273 18.99 11.68 6.33
C ALA A 273 20.27 12.04 5.56
N ALA A 274 20.62 13.33 5.41
CA ALA A 274 21.86 13.72 4.74
C ALA A 274 23.13 13.44 5.57
N GLY A 275 22.99 13.22 6.88
CA GLY A 275 24.09 12.84 7.77
C GLY A 275 24.54 11.38 7.60
N ASP A 276 23.60 10.48 7.29
CA ASP A 276 23.86 9.08 6.91
C ASP A 276 22.66 8.57 6.10
N THR A 277 22.85 8.39 4.79
CA THR A 277 21.77 8.01 3.87
C THR A 277 21.32 6.56 4.00
N SER A 278 21.95 5.76 4.86
CA SER A 278 21.45 4.43 5.25
C SER A 278 20.24 4.51 6.20
N TYR A 279 19.86 5.70 6.66
CA TYR A 279 18.64 5.95 7.43
C TYR A 279 17.63 6.83 6.66
N ALA A 280 16.37 6.42 6.65
CA ALA A 280 15.27 7.09 5.95
C ALA A 280 14.06 7.35 6.86
N LEU A 281 13.20 8.31 6.47
CA LEU A 281 11.91 8.56 7.12
C LEU A 281 11.00 7.33 7.00
N ASP A 282 10.62 6.78 8.14
CA ASP A 282 9.91 5.52 8.35
C ASP A 282 8.61 5.79 9.12
N VAL A 283 7.46 5.36 8.57
CA VAL A 283 6.20 5.30 9.33
C VAL A 283 6.30 4.16 10.34
N ALA A 284 6.23 4.49 11.63
CA ALA A 284 6.55 3.57 12.70
C ALA A 284 5.73 2.25 12.60
N ASN A 285 6.47 1.15 12.48
CA ASN A 285 5.95 -0.22 12.39
C ASN A 285 5.03 -0.46 11.17
N ALA A 286 5.20 0.33 10.09
CA ALA A 286 4.35 0.32 8.89
C ALA A 286 2.85 0.53 9.20
N SER A 287 2.53 1.32 10.24
CA SER A 287 1.16 1.60 10.67
C SER A 287 0.33 2.24 9.55
N LEU A 288 -0.94 1.83 9.45
CA LEU A 288 -1.93 2.40 8.51
C LEU A 288 -2.84 3.45 9.17
N VAL A 289 -2.54 3.87 10.41
CA VAL A 289 -3.42 4.70 11.25
C VAL A 289 -2.93 6.14 11.30
N SER A 290 -3.87 7.09 11.27
CA SER A 290 -3.61 8.53 11.48
C SER A 290 -3.13 8.79 12.90
N GLY A 291 -2.12 9.66 13.04
CA GLY A 291 -1.40 9.90 14.29
C GLY A 291 -0.28 8.91 14.57
N ALA A 292 0.09 8.05 13.60
CA ALA A 292 1.25 7.18 13.74
C ALA A 292 2.56 7.94 13.48
N ASP A 293 3.51 7.73 14.38
CA ASP A 293 4.82 8.35 14.47
C ASP A 293 5.66 8.23 13.18
N VAL A 294 6.41 9.28 12.83
CA VAL A 294 7.40 9.25 11.74
C VAL A 294 8.78 9.48 12.34
N ARG A 295 9.72 8.60 11.99
CA ARG A 295 11.03 8.48 12.63
C ARG A 295 12.10 8.11 11.61
N LEU A 296 13.37 8.13 11.98
CA LEU A 296 14.40 7.46 11.20
C LEU A 296 14.38 5.94 11.43
N TRP A 297 14.55 5.18 10.36
CA TRP A 297 14.86 3.75 10.41
C TRP A 297 15.88 3.38 9.34
N SER A 298 16.59 2.27 9.53
CA SER A 298 17.52 1.77 8.50
C SER A 298 16.77 1.48 7.20
N SER A 299 17.29 1.95 6.07
CA SER A 299 16.63 1.77 4.78
C SER A 299 16.46 0.28 4.46
N ASN A 300 15.24 -0.08 4.10
CA ASN A 300 14.80 -1.43 3.76
C ASN A 300 13.88 -1.44 2.52
N HIS A 301 13.74 -0.28 1.86
CA HIS A 301 12.96 -0.06 0.63
C HIS A 301 11.48 -0.45 0.70
N SER A 302 10.92 -0.57 1.91
CA SER A 302 9.50 -0.90 2.12
C SER A 302 8.57 0.30 1.88
N GLN A 303 7.28 0.01 1.75
CA GLN A 303 6.25 1.05 1.56
C GLN A 303 6.16 2.04 2.74
N ALA A 304 6.65 1.68 3.93
CA ALA A 304 6.70 2.57 5.09
C ALA A 304 7.77 3.67 4.98
N GLN A 305 8.71 3.54 4.04
CA GLN A 305 9.83 4.46 3.80
C GLN A 305 9.72 5.22 2.47
N LYS A 306 8.71 4.88 1.66
CA LYS A 306 8.45 5.48 0.36
C LYS A 306 7.35 6.52 0.47
N TRP A 307 7.64 7.72 -0.03
CA TRP A 307 6.78 8.89 0.08
C TRP A 307 6.48 9.46 -1.30
N TYR A 308 5.20 9.59 -1.65
CA TYR A 308 4.77 10.36 -2.82
C TYR A 308 4.86 11.85 -2.49
N ILE A 309 5.57 12.58 -3.35
CA ILE A 309 5.90 13.99 -3.22
C ILE A 309 5.15 14.73 -4.32
N GLU A 310 4.31 15.69 -3.96
CA GLU A 310 3.47 16.41 -4.92
C GLU A 310 3.47 17.93 -4.67
N PRO A 311 4.00 18.73 -5.60
CA PRO A 311 3.97 20.20 -5.49
C PRO A 311 2.57 20.74 -5.80
N ASP A 312 2.13 21.73 -5.03
CA ASP A 312 0.98 22.57 -5.36
C ASP A 312 1.37 23.87 -6.10
N SER A 313 0.35 24.60 -6.56
CA SER A 313 0.50 25.86 -7.30
C SER A 313 1.09 27.02 -6.49
N GLU A 314 1.34 26.85 -5.18
CA GLU A 314 2.03 27.82 -4.33
C GLU A 314 3.47 27.39 -4.01
N GLY A 315 3.94 26.24 -4.53
CA GLY A 315 5.28 25.71 -4.27
C GLY A 315 5.44 24.92 -2.98
N TYR A 316 4.34 24.52 -2.35
CA TYR A 316 4.38 23.65 -1.19
C TYR A 316 4.11 22.21 -1.59
N TYR A 317 4.83 21.30 -0.95
CA TYR A 317 4.71 19.88 -1.18
C TYR A 317 3.73 19.24 -0.21
N THR A 318 2.82 18.45 -0.76
CA THR A 318 2.16 17.37 -0.03
C THR A 318 3.12 16.18 -0.02
N ILE A 319 3.28 15.52 1.13
CA ILE A 319 4.20 14.38 1.31
C ILE A 319 3.38 13.22 1.88
N THR A 320 3.14 12.18 1.09
CA THR A 320 2.14 11.14 1.38
C THR A 320 2.79 9.75 1.46
N SER A 321 2.56 9.02 2.55
CA SER A 321 3.10 7.68 2.77
C SER A 321 2.51 6.66 1.77
N MET A 322 3.37 5.97 1.03
CA MET A 322 2.97 4.91 0.10
C MET A 322 2.50 3.62 0.80
N GLY A 323 2.66 3.53 2.12
CA GLY A 323 2.11 2.45 2.93
C GLY A 323 0.64 2.68 3.29
N SER A 324 0.25 3.92 3.60
CA SER A 324 -1.04 4.23 4.24
C SER A 324 -1.95 5.18 3.46
N GLY A 325 -1.40 5.98 2.54
CA GLY A 325 -2.10 7.09 1.89
C GLY A 325 -2.29 8.33 2.79
N LEU A 326 -1.63 8.37 3.95
CA LEU A 326 -1.69 9.47 4.93
C LEU A 326 -0.51 10.44 4.73
N VAL A 327 -0.68 11.70 5.12
CA VAL A 327 0.30 12.78 4.84
C VAL A 327 1.17 13.15 6.04
N LEU A 328 2.41 13.56 5.78
CA LEU A 328 3.36 14.09 6.75
C LEU A 328 2.82 15.40 7.36
N ASP A 329 2.59 15.41 8.66
CA ASP A 329 1.80 16.42 9.37
C ASP A 329 2.50 16.83 10.68
N VAL A 330 2.54 18.14 10.97
CA VAL A 330 3.06 18.65 12.25
C VAL A 330 2.04 18.38 13.35
N SER A 331 2.40 17.52 14.31
CA SER A 331 1.42 16.91 15.21
C SER A 331 0.58 17.94 15.99
N ASN A 332 -0.75 17.76 15.89
CA ASN A 332 -1.77 18.64 16.47
C ASN A 332 -1.66 20.13 16.07
N GLY A 333 -0.90 20.45 15.02
CA GLY A 333 -0.59 21.82 14.62
C GLY A 333 0.28 22.60 15.61
N GLY A 334 1.15 21.92 16.36
CA GLY A 334 2.02 22.56 17.35
C GLY A 334 2.96 23.61 16.75
N LEU A 335 3.11 24.74 17.44
CA LEU A 335 3.81 25.93 16.96
C LEU A 335 5.22 26.10 17.56
N THR A 336 5.71 25.12 18.33
CA THR A 336 6.96 25.22 19.10
C THR A 336 8.01 24.20 18.64
N PRO A 337 9.31 24.55 18.67
CA PRO A 337 10.40 23.59 18.49
C PRO A 337 10.23 22.38 19.43
N GLY A 338 10.42 21.17 18.89
CA GLY A 338 10.17 19.91 19.58
C GLY A 338 8.76 19.34 19.34
N THR A 339 7.93 19.96 18.50
CA THR A 339 6.65 19.36 18.08
C THR A 339 6.92 18.19 17.14
N ASN A 340 6.48 16.98 17.50
CA ASN A 340 6.65 15.74 16.70
C ASN A 340 6.00 15.86 15.31
N VAL A 341 6.51 15.12 14.32
CA VAL A 341 5.92 14.96 12.99
C VAL A 341 5.43 13.52 12.82
N TRP A 342 4.20 13.37 12.35
CA TRP A 342 3.52 12.07 12.22
C TRP A 342 2.86 11.95 10.85
N GLN A 343 2.28 10.78 10.52
CA GLN A 343 1.34 10.69 9.40
C GLN A 343 -0.09 11.00 9.88
N CYS A 344 -0.86 11.75 9.08
CA CYS A 344 -2.21 12.19 9.43
C CYS A 344 -3.18 12.07 8.25
N THR A 345 -4.48 12.01 8.53
CA THR A 345 -5.54 12.10 7.52
C THR A 345 -5.35 13.35 6.65
N PRO A 346 -5.41 13.25 5.30
CA PRO A 346 -5.29 14.42 4.43
C PRO A 346 -6.44 15.42 4.65
N PHE A 347 -6.13 16.52 5.33
CA PHE A 347 -7.02 17.65 5.59
C PHE A 347 -6.67 18.86 4.69
N GLY A 348 -5.51 18.85 4.03
CA GLY A 348 -5.06 19.93 3.12
C GLY A 348 -4.67 21.23 3.82
N ASN A 349 -4.52 21.20 5.15
CA ASN A 349 -4.20 22.37 5.96
C ASN A 349 -2.69 22.72 5.91
N SER A 350 -2.29 23.88 6.45
CA SER A 350 -0.90 24.37 6.40
C SER A 350 0.11 23.53 7.19
N MET A 351 -0.31 22.68 8.13
CA MET A 351 0.57 21.75 8.85
C MET A 351 0.95 20.51 8.03
N GLN A 352 0.28 20.29 6.89
CA GLN A 352 0.48 19.18 5.94
C GLN A 352 1.20 19.63 4.66
N LYS A 353 1.77 20.85 4.68
CA LYS A 353 2.35 21.52 3.52
C LYS A 353 3.78 21.94 3.81
N TRP A 354 4.71 21.40 3.03
CA TRP A 354 6.14 21.51 3.28
C TRP A 354 6.84 22.25 2.15
N ARG A 355 7.56 23.32 2.45
CA ARG A 355 8.38 24.03 1.48
C ARG A 355 9.78 23.43 1.48
N LEU A 356 10.21 22.91 0.33
CA LEU A 356 11.59 22.45 0.12
C LEU A 356 12.49 23.64 -0.22
N VAL A 357 13.72 23.61 0.28
CA VAL A 357 14.80 24.53 -0.08
C VAL A 357 16.03 23.71 -0.40
N ASP A 358 16.53 23.80 -1.64
CA ASP A 358 17.80 23.21 -2.04
C ASP A 358 18.97 23.86 -1.28
N SER A 359 19.84 23.04 -0.71
CA SER A 359 21.04 23.47 0.01
C SER A 359 22.27 23.64 -0.91
N GLY A 360 22.12 23.39 -2.22
CA GLY A 360 23.17 23.57 -3.24
C GLY A 360 24.18 22.41 -3.31
N ASN A 361 23.88 21.29 -2.66
CA ASN A 361 24.75 20.11 -2.52
C ASN A 361 24.02 18.78 -2.81
N GLY A 362 22.80 18.82 -3.35
CA GLY A 362 21.95 17.63 -3.55
C GLY A 362 21.10 17.21 -2.34
N SER A 363 21.04 18.04 -1.29
CA SER A 363 20.16 17.87 -0.14
C SER A 363 19.21 19.06 0.04
N PHE A 364 18.07 18.81 0.67
CA PHE A 364 17.00 19.78 0.87
C PHE A 364 16.67 19.93 2.35
N SER A 365 16.39 21.17 2.78
CA SER A 365 15.67 21.43 4.03
C SER A 365 14.18 21.56 3.77
N LEU A 366 13.35 21.01 4.67
CA LEU A 366 11.90 21.11 4.61
C LEU A 366 11.40 22.05 5.71
N PHE A 367 10.51 22.98 5.37
CA PHE A 367 9.89 23.92 6.32
C PHE A 367 8.37 23.81 6.27
N SER A 368 7.70 23.70 7.43
CA SER A 368 6.24 23.65 7.47
C SER A 368 5.60 25.01 7.17
N LYS A 369 4.59 25.03 6.30
CA LYS A 369 3.78 26.23 5.98
C LYS A 369 3.04 26.76 7.20
N GLY A 370 2.69 25.89 8.16
CA GLY A 370 1.85 26.23 9.31
C GLY A 370 2.57 26.85 10.49
N ASN A 371 3.83 26.47 10.76
CA ASN A 371 4.60 26.98 11.90
C ASN A 371 6.00 27.53 11.56
N VAL A 372 6.39 27.52 10.28
CA VAL A 372 7.70 27.96 9.73
C VAL A 372 8.95 27.32 10.36
N LEU A 373 8.79 26.21 11.09
CA LEU A 373 9.88 25.41 11.63
C LEU A 373 10.43 24.43 10.58
N ALA A 374 11.70 24.07 10.74
CA ALA A 374 12.36 23.06 9.90
C ALA A 374 11.99 21.65 10.37
N LEU A 375 11.93 20.69 9.44
CA LEU A 375 11.99 19.26 9.76
C LEU A 375 13.38 18.94 10.34
N ASP A 376 13.43 18.21 11.45
CA ASP A 376 14.61 18.06 12.31
C ASP A 376 14.73 16.61 12.79
N ILE A 377 15.86 15.95 12.49
CA ILE A 377 16.22 14.66 13.07
C ILE A 377 16.59 14.89 14.53
N ALA A 378 15.92 14.21 15.47
CA ALA A 378 16.08 14.49 16.89
C ALA A 378 17.54 14.40 17.34
N ASP A 379 18.03 15.54 17.83
CA ASP A 379 19.38 15.78 18.35
C ASP A 379 20.51 15.42 17.37
N GLY A 380 20.19 15.34 16.06
CA GLY A 380 21.10 15.00 14.96
C GLY A 380 21.50 13.52 14.88
N ILE A 381 20.83 12.63 15.61
CA ILE A 381 21.23 11.22 15.71
C ILE A 381 20.71 10.41 14.52
N CYS A 382 21.60 10.03 13.60
CA CYS A 382 21.25 9.08 12.54
C CYS A 382 21.26 7.65 13.08
N ALA A 383 20.14 7.20 13.66
CA ALA A 383 19.96 5.85 14.18
C ALA A 383 18.52 5.36 14.04
N ALA A 384 18.32 4.04 13.98
CA ALA A 384 17.01 3.43 13.86
C ALA A 384 16.18 3.65 15.14
N GLY A 385 15.02 4.28 14.99
CA GLY A 385 14.14 4.69 16.08
C GLY A 385 14.31 6.14 16.53
N THR A 386 15.15 6.95 15.88
CA THR A 386 15.29 8.38 16.21
C THR A 386 14.06 9.16 15.75
N ASP A 387 13.47 9.92 16.66
CA ASP A 387 12.34 10.83 16.45
C ASP A 387 12.60 11.84 15.31
N VAL A 388 11.55 12.18 14.55
CA VAL A 388 11.58 13.24 13.52
C VAL A 388 10.55 14.30 13.89
N ARG A 389 11.06 15.49 14.21
CA ARG A 389 10.29 16.59 14.80
C ARG A 389 10.38 17.85 13.95
N THR A 390 9.71 18.90 14.40
CA THR A 390 9.96 20.27 13.91
C THR A 390 10.84 21.04 14.89
N TRP A 391 11.78 21.85 14.38
CA TRP A 391 12.71 22.62 15.20
C TRP A 391 13.03 24.00 14.61
N THR A 392 13.65 24.86 15.42
CA THR A 392 14.14 26.17 14.98
C THR A 392 15.10 26.00 13.80
N PRO A 393 14.86 26.67 12.65
CA PRO A 393 15.79 26.68 11.52
C PRO A 393 17.20 27.12 11.94
N ASN A 394 18.17 26.21 11.81
CA ASN A 394 19.55 26.40 12.24
C ASN A 394 20.59 26.01 11.17
N GLY A 395 20.20 25.29 10.11
CA GLY A 395 21.10 24.88 9.03
C GLY A 395 22.05 23.73 9.39
N ALA A 396 21.82 23.03 10.49
CA ALA A 396 22.57 21.83 10.84
C ALA A 396 22.20 20.65 9.90
N ILE A 397 23.10 19.65 9.82
CA ILE A 397 22.88 18.44 9.02
C ILE A 397 21.63 17.64 9.46
N ALA A 398 21.15 17.85 10.70
CA ALA A 398 19.90 17.31 11.22
C ALA A 398 18.64 17.83 10.48
N GLN A 399 18.75 18.95 9.75
CA GLN A 399 17.67 19.61 9.03
C GLN A 399 17.86 19.49 7.50
N SER A 400 18.58 18.46 7.06
CA SER A 400 19.01 18.24 5.68
C SER A 400 18.73 16.80 5.26
N PHE A 401 18.06 16.64 4.11
CA PHE A 401 17.52 15.38 3.63
C PHE A 401 17.83 15.16 2.15
N VAL A 402 18.12 13.92 1.76
CA VAL A 402 18.38 13.51 0.37
C VAL A 402 17.14 12.77 -0.14
N PHE A 403 16.64 13.16 -1.31
CA PHE A 403 15.47 12.55 -1.93
C PHE A 403 15.89 11.58 -3.04
N SER A 404 15.82 10.29 -2.76
CA SER A 404 16.18 9.21 -3.69
C SER A 404 14.95 8.77 -4.49
N PRO A 405 14.87 9.04 -5.82
CA PRO A 405 13.68 8.69 -6.61
C PRO A 405 13.50 7.17 -6.72
N CYS A 406 12.26 6.71 -6.54
CA CYS A 406 11.88 5.31 -6.62
C CYS A 406 11.27 4.98 -7.99
N GLU A 407 12.04 4.38 -8.89
CA GLU A 407 11.57 4.03 -10.23
C GLU A 407 10.45 2.97 -10.22
N SER A 408 10.42 2.11 -9.19
CA SER A 408 9.27 1.25 -8.87
C SER A 408 8.81 1.39 -7.41
N THR A 409 7.49 1.47 -7.26
CA THR A 409 6.77 1.79 -6.03
C THR A 409 5.92 0.62 -5.52
N TYR A 410 5.99 -0.47 -6.26
CA TYR A 410 5.50 -1.82 -5.99
C TYR A 410 6.68 -2.78 -6.29
N ALA A 411 6.53 -4.05 -5.94
CA ALA A 411 7.53 -5.07 -6.24
C ALA A 411 6.87 -6.23 -6.99
N ASP A 412 7.57 -6.84 -7.94
CA ASP A 412 7.05 -7.94 -8.74
C ASP A 412 6.37 -9.04 -7.90
N GLY A 413 5.32 -9.63 -8.46
CA GLY A 413 4.51 -10.63 -7.77
C GLY A 413 3.03 -10.54 -8.09
N THR A 414 2.24 -11.33 -7.37
CA THR A 414 0.80 -11.45 -7.59
C THR A 414 0.02 -10.44 -6.74
N TYR A 415 -0.97 -9.81 -7.37
CA TYR A 415 -1.83 -8.78 -6.81
C TYR A 415 -3.30 -9.04 -7.13
N GLU A 416 -4.17 -8.79 -6.16
CA GLU A 416 -5.57 -8.44 -6.40
C GLU A 416 -5.62 -6.92 -6.64
N LEU A 417 -6.26 -6.49 -7.73
CA LEU A 417 -6.28 -5.10 -8.17
C LEU A 417 -7.63 -4.47 -7.83
N ALA A 418 -7.75 -3.95 -6.60
CA ALA A 418 -9.02 -3.53 -6.01
C ALA A 418 -9.42 -2.12 -6.41
N LEU A 419 -10.67 -1.91 -6.84
CA LEU A 419 -11.16 -0.58 -7.19
C LEU A 419 -11.13 0.35 -5.96
N SER A 420 -10.50 1.51 -6.06
CA SER A 420 -10.26 2.39 -4.91
C SER A 420 -11.54 2.94 -4.27
N SER A 421 -12.58 3.15 -5.09
CA SER A 421 -13.91 3.64 -4.72
C SER A 421 -14.86 2.55 -4.20
N ASP A 422 -14.59 1.27 -4.50
CA ASP A 422 -15.35 0.11 -4.01
C ASP A 422 -14.37 -1.05 -3.78
N LYS A 423 -13.73 -1.04 -2.61
CA LYS A 423 -12.63 -1.96 -2.24
C LYS A 423 -13.07 -3.42 -2.07
N GLY A 424 -14.37 -3.68 -2.13
CA GLY A 424 -14.98 -5.01 -2.23
C GLY A 424 -15.07 -5.53 -3.66
N THR A 425 -14.68 -4.74 -4.66
CA THR A 425 -14.63 -5.12 -6.07
C THR A 425 -13.24 -4.97 -6.67
N ASP A 426 -12.80 -5.99 -7.40
CA ASP A 426 -11.44 -6.11 -7.93
C ASP A 426 -11.47 -6.38 -9.45
N LEU A 427 -10.35 -6.12 -10.14
CA LEU A 427 -10.18 -6.38 -11.57
C LEU A 427 -10.29 -7.88 -11.85
N ASP A 428 -11.17 -8.26 -12.78
CA ASP A 428 -11.70 -9.61 -12.92
C ASP A 428 -11.81 -10.02 -14.39
N VAL A 429 -11.34 -11.23 -14.73
CA VAL A 429 -11.57 -11.84 -16.05
C VAL A 429 -12.96 -12.48 -16.08
N PHE A 430 -13.81 -11.99 -16.99
CA PHE A 430 -15.21 -12.41 -17.09
C PHE A 430 -15.39 -13.93 -17.21
N ASP A 431 -16.31 -14.48 -16.41
CA ASP A 431 -16.59 -15.92 -16.23
C ASP A 431 -15.34 -16.79 -15.95
N ALA A 432 -14.26 -16.20 -15.42
CA ALA A 432 -12.95 -16.82 -15.25
C ALA A 432 -12.39 -17.46 -16.54
N SER A 433 -12.81 -16.95 -17.70
CA SER A 433 -12.46 -17.50 -19.01
C SER A 433 -10.95 -17.60 -19.23
N THR A 434 -10.52 -18.62 -19.96
CA THR A 434 -9.11 -18.83 -20.32
C THR A 434 -8.77 -18.38 -21.74
N GLU A 435 -9.75 -17.89 -22.51
CA GLU A 435 -9.61 -17.52 -23.93
C GLU A 435 -8.99 -16.14 -24.16
N SER A 436 -8.39 -15.94 -25.33
CA SER A 436 -7.93 -14.62 -25.78
C SER A 436 -9.09 -13.75 -26.24
N GLY A 437 -9.04 -12.45 -25.94
CA GLY A 437 -10.17 -11.54 -26.15
C GLY A 437 -11.24 -11.64 -25.05
N ALA A 438 -11.07 -12.52 -24.04
CA ALA A 438 -12.00 -12.58 -22.92
C ALA A 438 -11.98 -11.27 -22.13
N ASN A 439 -13.17 -10.75 -21.87
CA ASN A 439 -13.42 -9.40 -21.39
C ASN A 439 -12.93 -9.20 -19.95
N VAL A 440 -12.38 -8.02 -19.62
CA VAL A 440 -11.98 -7.65 -18.26
C VAL A 440 -12.97 -6.63 -17.67
N GLN A 441 -13.38 -6.88 -16.44
CA GLN A 441 -14.39 -6.12 -15.71
C GLN A 441 -13.89 -5.79 -14.29
N VAL A 442 -14.73 -5.12 -13.49
CA VAL A 442 -14.60 -5.14 -12.03
C VAL A 442 -15.75 -5.94 -11.42
N HIS A 443 -15.42 -6.97 -10.65
CA HIS A 443 -16.40 -7.86 -10.01
C HIS A 443 -16.22 -7.88 -8.49
N ALA A 444 -17.23 -8.33 -7.74
CA ALA A 444 -17.07 -8.56 -6.30
C ALA A 444 -15.93 -9.56 -6.02
N ASN A 445 -15.08 -9.26 -5.03
CA ASN A 445 -13.94 -10.10 -4.67
C ASN A 445 -14.44 -11.49 -4.21
N ASN A 446 -13.88 -12.53 -4.82
CA ASN A 446 -14.14 -13.94 -4.50
C ASN A 446 -12.83 -14.72 -4.23
N GLY A 447 -11.68 -14.05 -4.21
CA GLY A 447 -10.35 -14.63 -4.02
C GLY A 447 -9.84 -15.56 -5.12
N GLY A 448 -10.62 -15.80 -6.18
CA GLY A 448 -10.33 -16.75 -7.26
C GLY A 448 -9.25 -16.27 -8.24
N TYR A 449 -8.70 -17.22 -9.01
CA TYR A 449 -7.61 -16.92 -9.95
C TYR A 449 -7.95 -15.88 -11.04
N ALA A 450 -9.23 -15.69 -11.37
CA ALA A 450 -9.69 -14.66 -12.32
C ALA A 450 -9.45 -13.21 -11.83
N GLN A 451 -9.17 -13.03 -10.53
CA GLN A 451 -8.94 -11.73 -9.88
C GLN A 451 -7.48 -11.55 -9.44
N LYS A 452 -6.62 -12.53 -9.73
CA LYS A 452 -5.20 -12.54 -9.33
C LYS A 452 -4.31 -12.28 -10.54
N TRP A 453 -3.61 -11.17 -10.49
CA TRP A 453 -2.78 -10.66 -11.59
C TRP A 453 -1.32 -10.64 -11.18
N HIS A 454 -0.45 -11.30 -11.95
CA HIS A 454 1.00 -11.22 -11.77
C HIS A 454 1.54 -9.98 -12.47
N VAL A 455 2.13 -9.06 -11.71
CA VAL A 455 2.76 -7.84 -12.23
C VAL A 455 4.27 -8.06 -12.30
N THR A 456 4.82 -7.84 -13.49
CA THR A 456 6.26 -7.95 -13.78
C THR A 456 6.76 -6.64 -14.36
N THR A 457 7.67 -5.97 -13.65
CA THR A 457 8.29 -4.69 -14.06
C THR A 457 9.32 -4.91 -15.17
N ARG A 458 9.58 -3.87 -15.96
CA ARG A 458 10.56 -3.84 -17.06
C ARG A 458 11.51 -2.65 -16.91
N ASP A 459 12.69 -2.77 -17.51
CA ASP A 459 13.73 -1.74 -17.54
C ASP A 459 13.26 -0.40 -18.18
N ASP A 460 12.19 -0.40 -18.99
CA ASP A 460 11.58 0.83 -19.54
C ASP A 460 10.55 1.50 -18.61
N GLY A 461 10.43 1.06 -17.35
CA GLY A 461 9.52 1.64 -16.35
C GLY A 461 8.04 1.34 -16.59
N TYR A 462 7.77 0.35 -17.44
CA TYR A 462 6.45 -0.26 -17.68
C TYR A 462 6.40 -1.66 -17.06
N CYS A 463 5.23 -2.29 -17.08
CA CYS A 463 5.00 -3.65 -16.60
C CYS A 463 4.06 -4.42 -17.53
N THR A 464 4.15 -5.75 -17.49
CA THR A 464 3.08 -6.65 -17.93
C THR A 464 2.22 -7.03 -16.73
N ILE A 465 0.91 -7.22 -16.95
CA ILE A 465 -0.07 -7.59 -15.94
C ILE A 465 -0.75 -8.88 -16.43
N GLU A 466 -0.37 -10.04 -15.90
CA GLU A 466 -0.77 -11.36 -16.42
C GLU A 466 -1.81 -12.04 -15.51
N SER A 467 -2.93 -12.50 -16.08
CA SER A 467 -3.98 -13.20 -15.33
C SER A 467 -3.55 -14.62 -14.96
N LEU A 468 -3.63 -14.96 -13.66
CA LEU A 468 -3.35 -16.31 -13.19
C LEU A 468 -4.44 -17.34 -13.53
N CYS A 469 -5.62 -16.94 -14.04
CA CYS A 469 -6.60 -17.92 -14.53
C CYS A 469 -6.24 -18.49 -15.91
N SER A 470 -5.39 -17.81 -16.69
CA SER A 470 -5.25 -18.06 -18.12
C SER A 470 -3.80 -18.03 -18.65
N GLY A 471 -2.87 -17.38 -17.95
CA GLY A 471 -1.54 -17.07 -18.46
C GLY A 471 -1.54 -16.02 -19.58
N LYS A 472 -2.58 -15.18 -19.64
CA LYS A 472 -2.76 -14.12 -20.66
C LYS A 472 -2.60 -12.75 -20.03
N VAL A 473 -2.04 -11.80 -20.79
CA VAL A 473 -1.77 -10.45 -20.32
C VAL A 473 -2.97 -9.52 -20.54
N LEU A 474 -3.14 -8.57 -19.63
CA LEU A 474 -4.08 -7.46 -19.78
C LEU A 474 -3.71 -6.65 -21.03
N ALA A 475 -4.64 -6.53 -21.95
CA ALA A 475 -4.42 -5.94 -23.27
C ALA A 475 -5.60 -5.04 -23.67
N ILE A 476 -5.32 -4.04 -24.49
CA ILE A 476 -6.37 -3.23 -25.14
C ILE A 476 -6.84 -3.97 -26.39
N GLU A 477 -8.15 -4.17 -26.52
CA GLU A 477 -8.74 -4.96 -27.60
C GLU A 477 -8.39 -4.38 -28.98
N GLY A 478 -7.85 -5.22 -29.86
CA GLY A 478 -7.35 -4.81 -31.18
C GLY A 478 -6.20 -3.79 -31.18
N GLY A 479 -5.61 -3.47 -30.03
CA GLY A 479 -4.59 -2.42 -29.89
C GLY A 479 -5.12 -0.99 -30.05
N SER A 480 -6.44 -0.78 -29.92
CA SER A 480 -7.09 0.51 -30.20
C SER A 480 -6.72 1.61 -29.20
N ALA A 481 -5.97 2.62 -29.63
CA ALA A 481 -5.62 3.80 -28.83
C ALA A 481 -6.76 4.85 -28.70
N ALA A 482 -8.01 4.39 -28.58
CA ALA A 482 -9.19 5.24 -28.50
C ALA A 482 -9.82 5.23 -27.10
N VAL A 483 -10.37 6.37 -26.66
CA VAL A 483 -11.21 6.42 -25.46
C VAL A 483 -12.47 5.57 -25.68
N GLY A 484 -12.80 4.73 -24.71
CA GLY A 484 -13.87 3.73 -24.80
C GLY A 484 -13.43 2.41 -25.47
N ALA A 485 -12.17 2.26 -25.90
CA ALA A 485 -11.64 0.98 -26.34
C ALA A 485 -11.70 -0.04 -25.19
N ASN A 486 -12.12 -1.27 -25.50
CA ASN A 486 -12.30 -2.33 -24.52
C ASN A 486 -10.97 -2.87 -23.99
N VAL A 487 -10.98 -3.41 -22.78
CA VAL A 487 -9.81 -4.07 -22.19
C VAL A 487 -10.14 -5.54 -21.93
N CYS A 488 -9.24 -6.42 -22.37
CA CYS A 488 -9.40 -7.86 -22.35
C CYS A 488 -8.12 -8.53 -21.84
N GLN A 489 -8.13 -9.86 -21.71
CA GLN A 489 -6.88 -10.64 -21.66
C GLN A 489 -6.53 -11.13 -23.07
N GLN A 490 -5.25 -11.14 -23.42
CA GLN A 490 -4.77 -11.67 -24.70
C GLN A 490 -3.45 -12.44 -24.53
N THR A 491 -3.15 -13.33 -25.48
CA THR A 491 -1.84 -14.00 -25.56
C THR A 491 -0.77 -12.93 -25.68
N ALA A 492 0.33 -13.08 -24.93
CA ALA A 492 1.42 -12.11 -24.97
C ALA A 492 2.06 -12.03 -26.36
N ASP A 493 2.03 -10.83 -26.95
CA ASP A 493 2.70 -10.46 -28.20
C ASP A 493 3.78 -9.39 -28.00
N GLY A 494 3.79 -8.74 -26.83
CA GLY A 494 4.80 -7.75 -26.43
C GLY A 494 4.61 -6.36 -27.05
N THR A 495 3.46 -6.10 -27.69
CA THR A 495 3.13 -4.76 -28.21
C THR A 495 2.78 -3.78 -27.09
N ASP A 496 2.89 -2.47 -27.37
CA ASP A 496 2.64 -1.42 -26.36
C ASP A 496 1.19 -1.41 -25.82
N SER A 497 0.23 -2.04 -26.52
CA SER A 497 -1.15 -2.23 -26.03
C SER A 497 -1.29 -3.26 -24.90
N GLN A 498 -0.22 -4.01 -24.61
CA GLN A 498 -0.10 -4.96 -23.50
C GLN A 498 0.79 -4.42 -22.35
N LEU A 499 1.35 -3.21 -22.51
CA LEU A 499 2.31 -2.62 -21.58
C LEU A 499 1.67 -1.47 -20.81
N TRP A 500 1.81 -1.52 -19.49
CA TRP A 500 1.13 -0.63 -18.55
C TRP A 500 2.10 0.04 -17.59
N LYS A 501 1.77 1.25 -17.13
CA LYS A 501 2.52 1.96 -16.08
C LYS A 501 1.60 2.20 -14.89
N LEU A 502 1.96 1.61 -13.75
CA LEU A 502 1.26 1.83 -12.49
C LEU A 502 1.70 3.17 -11.90
N VAL A 503 0.95 4.23 -12.19
CA VAL A 503 1.22 5.58 -11.71
C VAL A 503 0.63 5.73 -10.30
N PRO A 504 1.43 5.89 -9.24
CA PRO A 504 0.92 6.09 -7.88
C PRO A 504 0.21 7.45 -7.77
N LEU A 505 -0.85 7.50 -6.96
CA LEU A 505 -1.67 8.71 -6.73
C LEU A 505 -1.53 9.26 -5.30
N GLY A 506 -0.44 8.90 -4.61
CA GLY A 506 -0.16 9.23 -3.21
C GLY A 506 -1.03 8.53 -2.17
N ASN A 507 -2.34 8.44 -2.41
CA ASN A 507 -3.35 7.87 -1.52
C ASN A 507 -3.32 6.32 -1.39
N GLY A 508 -2.20 5.68 -1.73
CA GLY A 508 -2.05 4.22 -1.77
C GLY A 508 -2.71 3.52 -2.99
N ALA A 509 -3.45 4.26 -3.83
CA ALA A 509 -3.98 3.75 -5.09
C ALA A 509 -3.13 4.16 -6.30
N TYR A 510 -3.37 3.47 -7.42
CA TYR A 510 -2.61 3.59 -8.66
C TYR A 510 -3.56 3.82 -9.85
N ARG A 511 -3.20 4.74 -10.74
CA ARG A 511 -3.77 4.80 -12.10
C ARG A 511 -2.98 3.85 -12.99
N ILE A 512 -3.67 2.89 -13.61
CA ILE A 512 -3.05 1.93 -14.55
C ILE A 512 -3.07 2.57 -15.94
N ALA A 513 -2.00 3.29 -16.29
CA ALA A 513 -1.85 3.98 -17.57
C ALA A 513 -1.35 3.01 -18.66
N SER A 514 -1.80 3.15 -19.90
CA SER A 514 -1.26 2.40 -21.04
C SER A 514 0.04 3.05 -21.53
N LYS A 515 0.91 2.26 -22.17
CA LYS A 515 2.04 2.79 -22.96
C LYS A 515 1.59 3.49 -24.26
N SER A 516 0.38 3.22 -24.74
CA SER A 516 -0.18 3.76 -25.99
C SER A 516 -0.70 5.22 -25.91
N GLY A 517 -0.40 5.98 -24.84
CA GLY A 517 -0.71 7.41 -24.73
C GLY A 517 -1.12 7.85 -23.33
N GLU A 518 -1.70 9.05 -23.18
CA GLU A 518 -2.23 9.58 -21.91
C GLU A 518 -3.53 8.88 -21.44
N PHE A 519 -3.77 7.65 -21.88
CA PHE A 519 -4.95 6.86 -21.55
C PHE A 519 -4.67 5.89 -20.40
N ALA A 520 -5.70 5.59 -19.61
CA ALA A 520 -5.60 4.69 -18.47
C ALA A 520 -6.88 3.88 -18.31
N LEU A 521 -6.84 2.82 -17.50
CA LEU A 521 -8.03 2.04 -17.17
C LEU A 521 -9.10 2.94 -16.53
N SER A 522 -10.30 2.90 -17.10
CA SER A 522 -11.52 3.50 -16.58
C SER A 522 -12.69 2.51 -16.75
N LEU A 523 -13.90 2.91 -16.34
CA LEU A 523 -15.05 2.03 -16.24
C LEU A 523 -16.24 2.52 -17.08
N SER A 524 -16.76 1.62 -17.92
CA SER A 524 -18.07 1.76 -18.56
C SER A 524 -19.07 0.86 -17.81
N GLY A 525 -19.68 1.42 -16.76
CA GLY A 525 -20.48 0.65 -15.80
C GLY A 525 -19.59 -0.27 -14.95
N LYS A 526 -19.59 -1.57 -15.26
CA LYS A 526 -18.67 -2.56 -14.66
C LYS A 526 -17.59 -3.04 -15.65
N ASN A 527 -17.69 -2.67 -16.94
CA ASN A 527 -16.69 -3.04 -17.95
C ASN A 527 -15.43 -2.16 -17.85
N VAL A 528 -14.25 -2.73 -18.07
CA VAL A 528 -12.99 -1.98 -18.06
C VAL A 528 -12.64 -1.53 -19.48
N VAL A 529 -12.33 -0.23 -19.62
CA VAL A 529 -12.07 0.43 -20.91
C VAL A 529 -10.90 1.41 -20.77
N LEU A 530 -10.35 1.89 -21.89
CA LEU A 530 -9.50 3.09 -21.87
C LEU A 530 -10.34 4.35 -21.61
N GLY A 531 -9.98 5.10 -20.57
CA GLY A 531 -10.43 6.47 -20.31
C GLY A 531 -9.29 7.48 -20.49
N SER A 532 -9.61 8.78 -20.39
CA SER A 532 -8.57 9.81 -20.27
C SER A 532 -7.82 9.68 -18.95
N SER A 533 -6.61 10.26 -18.85
CA SER A 533 -5.88 10.33 -17.57
C SER A 533 -6.59 11.10 -16.46
N ALA A 534 -7.59 11.93 -16.78
CA ALA A 534 -8.42 12.67 -15.81
C ALA A 534 -9.66 11.87 -15.35
N ASP A 535 -10.25 11.08 -16.25
CA ASP A 535 -11.42 10.22 -15.99
C ASP A 535 -11.03 8.79 -15.59
N ALA A 536 -9.75 8.58 -15.25
CA ALA A 536 -9.20 7.26 -14.97
C ALA A 536 -9.70 6.69 -13.63
N SER A 537 -10.04 5.41 -13.62
CA SER A 537 -10.24 4.67 -12.38
C SER A 537 -8.90 4.34 -11.73
N SER A 538 -8.90 4.24 -10.40
CA SER A 538 -7.70 3.94 -9.62
C SER A 538 -7.86 2.67 -8.80
N PHE A 539 -6.75 1.94 -8.64
CA PHE A 539 -6.74 0.59 -8.11
C PHE A 539 -5.72 0.48 -6.96
N ILE A 540 -6.09 -0.21 -5.89
CA ILE A 540 -5.23 -0.52 -4.75
C ILE A 540 -4.62 -1.91 -4.98
N LEU A 541 -3.29 -1.98 -4.97
CA LEU A 541 -2.54 -3.22 -5.15
C LEU A 541 -2.53 -4.05 -3.85
N LYS A 542 -3.51 -4.95 -3.69
CA LYS A 542 -3.53 -5.96 -2.60
C LYS A 542 -2.53 -7.07 -2.94
N LYS A 543 -1.32 -7.08 -2.37
CA LYS A 543 -0.35 -8.18 -2.63
C LYS A 543 -0.88 -9.48 -2.04
N THR A 544 -1.01 -10.52 -2.87
CA THR A 544 -1.79 -11.72 -2.53
C THR A 544 -0.99 -13.02 -2.78
N PRO A 545 -1.24 -14.12 -2.06
CA PRO A 545 -0.63 -15.42 -2.33
C PRO A 545 -0.83 -15.84 -3.80
N ILE A 546 0.28 -16.19 -4.45
CA ILE A 546 0.37 -16.63 -5.85
C ILE A 546 -0.37 -17.95 -6.11
N ILE A 547 -0.32 -18.88 -5.16
CA ILE A 547 -1.14 -20.10 -5.17
C ILE A 547 -2.18 -19.92 -4.06
N ILE A 548 -3.43 -20.28 -4.34
CA ILE A 548 -4.50 -20.33 -3.36
C ILE A 548 -4.35 -21.60 -2.53
N ASP A 549 -4.40 -21.50 -1.19
CA ASP A 549 -4.39 -22.65 -0.30
C ASP A 549 -5.48 -23.67 -0.66
N GLY A 550 -5.12 -24.94 -0.84
CA GLY A 550 -6.05 -25.95 -1.35
C GLY A 550 -5.41 -27.28 -1.72
N PHE A 551 -6.20 -28.15 -2.37
CA PHE A 551 -5.77 -29.46 -2.83
C PHE A 551 -5.50 -29.46 -4.34
N TYR A 552 -4.38 -30.06 -4.74
CA TYR A 552 -3.89 -30.06 -6.11
C TYR A 552 -3.30 -31.41 -6.50
N THR A 553 -3.30 -31.73 -7.78
CA THR A 553 -2.24 -32.57 -8.37
C THR A 553 -1.18 -31.64 -8.98
N ILE A 554 0.10 -32.03 -8.90
CA ILE A 554 1.21 -31.28 -9.51
C ILE A 554 1.66 -32.05 -10.76
N GLY A 555 1.31 -31.57 -11.96
CA GLY A 555 1.71 -32.17 -13.23
C GLY A 555 3.04 -31.61 -13.76
N ALA A 556 3.81 -32.40 -14.51
CA ALA A 556 4.97 -31.90 -15.26
C ALA A 556 4.52 -30.98 -16.41
N TYR A 557 5.13 -29.80 -16.62
CA TYR A 557 4.70 -28.89 -17.68
C TYR A 557 4.83 -29.48 -19.10
N ALA A 558 5.86 -30.29 -19.36
CA ALA A 558 6.02 -31.01 -20.63
C ALA A 558 4.99 -32.11 -20.87
N ASN A 559 4.38 -32.66 -19.82
CA ASN A 559 3.41 -33.75 -19.89
C ASN A 559 2.51 -33.73 -18.64
N PRO A 560 1.42 -32.92 -18.61
CA PRO A 560 0.58 -32.77 -17.43
C PRO A 560 -0.17 -34.04 -16.99
N SER A 561 -0.13 -35.11 -17.79
CA SER A 561 -0.68 -36.44 -17.47
C SER A 561 0.27 -37.34 -16.68
N VAL A 562 1.51 -36.91 -16.40
CA VAL A 562 2.31 -37.45 -15.30
C VAL A 562 2.33 -36.47 -14.14
N LYS A 563 1.97 -36.95 -12.95
CA LYS A 563 1.86 -36.18 -11.71
C LYS A 563 3.03 -36.50 -10.78
N LEU A 564 3.36 -35.56 -9.91
CA LEU A 564 4.18 -35.78 -8.73
C LEU A 564 3.46 -36.78 -7.80
N ASP A 565 4.17 -37.85 -7.44
CA ASP A 565 3.62 -39.10 -6.90
C ASP A 565 4.56 -39.63 -5.81
N VAL A 566 4.01 -40.10 -4.69
CA VAL A 566 4.80 -40.80 -3.65
C VAL A 566 4.89 -42.27 -4.02
N GLN A 567 6.13 -42.74 -4.21
CA GLN A 567 6.41 -44.10 -4.69
C GLN A 567 5.73 -45.18 -3.84
N ASP A 568 5.12 -46.14 -4.54
CA ASP A 568 4.36 -47.29 -3.99
C ASP A 568 3.20 -46.89 -3.04
N ALA A 569 2.73 -45.63 -3.10
CA ALA A 569 1.79 -45.04 -2.14
C ALA A 569 2.23 -45.23 -0.67
N SER A 570 3.54 -45.25 -0.42
CA SER A 570 4.07 -45.47 0.92
C SER A 570 3.66 -44.35 1.89
N ARG A 571 3.41 -44.70 3.16
CA ARG A 571 3.20 -43.73 4.25
C ARG A 571 4.47 -43.49 5.10
N THR A 572 5.63 -44.04 4.72
CA THR A 572 6.91 -43.88 5.45
C THR A 572 7.66 -42.59 5.09
N SER A 573 8.41 -42.04 6.05
CA SER A 573 9.36 -40.95 5.76
C SER A 573 10.57 -41.49 5.00
N GLY A 574 11.08 -40.70 4.05
CA GLY A 574 12.13 -41.11 3.12
C GLY A 574 11.63 -41.88 1.90
N ALA A 575 10.32 -42.13 1.77
CA ALA A 575 9.74 -42.68 0.55
C ALA A 575 9.85 -41.68 -0.61
N ASN A 576 10.28 -42.17 -1.77
CA ASN A 576 10.69 -41.33 -2.88
C ASN A 576 9.52 -40.53 -3.48
N VAL A 577 9.84 -39.36 -4.04
CA VAL A 577 8.89 -38.59 -4.85
C VAL A 577 9.34 -38.64 -6.30
N GLN A 578 8.42 -39.06 -7.16
CA GLN A 578 8.64 -39.35 -8.58
C GLN A 578 7.56 -38.67 -9.42
N LEU A 579 7.72 -38.69 -10.75
CA LEU A 579 6.60 -38.57 -11.67
C LEU A 579 5.94 -39.94 -11.83
N HIS A 580 4.61 -40.00 -11.89
CA HIS A 580 3.86 -41.20 -12.25
C HIS A 580 2.67 -40.84 -13.13
N THR A 581 2.26 -41.73 -14.04
CA THR A 581 1.01 -41.57 -14.81
C THR A 581 -0.17 -41.30 -13.88
N GLU A 582 -1.02 -40.36 -14.25
CA GLU A 582 -2.24 -40.00 -13.51
C GLU A 582 -3.11 -41.25 -13.24
N ASN A 583 -3.28 -41.59 -11.96
CA ASN A 583 -3.92 -42.83 -11.51
C ASN A 583 -5.12 -42.59 -10.58
N GLY A 584 -5.41 -41.33 -10.22
CA GLY A 584 -6.52 -40.95 -9.35
C GLY A 584 -6.35 -41.33 -7.87
N SER A 585 -5.16 -41.79 -7.46
CA SER A 585 -4.89 -42.15 -6.07
C SER A 585 -4.51 -40.93 -5.22
N ASN A 586 -4.77 -41.02 -3.93
CA ASN A 586 -4.39 -40.01 -2.94
C ASN A 586 -2.87 -39.79 -2.82
N ALA A 587 -2.03 -40.67 -3.38
CA ALA A 587 -0.57 -40.51 -3.45
C ALA A 587 -0.12 -39.43 -4.44
N GLN A 588 -1.01 -38.98 -5.34
CA GLN A 588 -0.77 -37.92 -6.34
C GLN A 588 -1.40 -36.57 -5.93
N VAL A 589 -2.11 -36.54 -4.80
CA VAL A 589 -2.80 -35.35 -4.29
C VAL A 589 -1.99 -34.72 -3.17
N VAL A 590 -1.72 -33.43 -3.30
CA VAL A 590 -1.07 -32.60 -2.27
C VAL A 590 -2.04 -31.56 -1.72
N LYS A 591 -1.89 -31.20 -0.45
CA LYS A 591 -2.36 -29.93 0.10
C LYS A 591 -1.23 -28.91 0.01
N ILE A 592 -1.45 -27.81 -0.70
CA ILE A 592 -0.53 -26.68 -0.72
C ILE A 592 -1.09 -25.63 0.23
N SER A 593 -0.27 -25.14 1.17
CA SER A 593 -0.68 -24.12 2.14
C SER A 593 0.39 -23.07 2.41
N THR A 594 -0.04 -21.82 2.58
CA THR A 594 0.82 -20.65 2.79
C THR A 594 1.27 -20.56 4.25
N ASN A 595 2.58 -20.43 4.47
CA ASN A 595 3.18 -20.22 5.79
C ASN A 595 3.30 -18.71 6.10
N TYR A 596 3.32 -18.36 7.39
CA TYR A 596 3.48 -16.96 7.83
C TYR A 596 4.78 -16.28 7.36
N ASP A 597 5.84 -17.06 7.04
CA ASP A 597 7.10 -16.55 6.48
C ASP A 597 7.09 -16.40 4.94
N GLY A 598 5.90 -16.41 4.33
CA GLY A 598 5.67 -16.27 2.89
C GLY A 598 6.13 -17.47 2.04
N SER A 599 6.68 -18.52 2.67
CA SER A 599 6.92 -19.81 2.03
C SER A 599 5.63 -20.62 2.01
N TYR A 600 5.65 -21.76 1.33
CA TYR A 600 4.54 -22.71 1.28
C TYR A 600 5.00 -24.08 1.78
N THR A 601 4.07 -24.78 2.40
CA THR A 601 4.19 -26.20 2.72
C THR A 601 3.44 -27.01 1.68
N ILE A 602 4.09 -28.03 1.10
CA ILE A 602 3.48 -28.99 0.19
C ILE A 602 3.35 -30.30 0.96
N ALA A 603 2.14 -30.62 1.40
CA ALA A 603 1.84 -31.78 2.24
C ALA A 603 1.15 -32.90 1.44
N PHE A 604 1.53 -34.14 1.71
CA PHE A 604 0.88 -35.35 1.23
C PHE A 604 -0.15 -35.80 2.27
N PRO A 605 -1.47 -35.58 2.07
CA PRO A 605 -2.43 -35.72 3.16
C PRO A 605 -2.66 -37.19 3.56
N PHE A 606 -2.46 -38.11 2.63
CA PHE A 606 -2.63 -39.57 2.84
C PHE A 606 -1.56 -40.19 3.75
N SER A 607 -0.37 -39.60 3.80
CA SER A 607 0.76 -40.08 4.60
C SER A 607 1.04 -39.20 5.83
N ARG A 608 0.42 -38.01 5.91
CA ARG A 608 0.73 -36.96 6.90
C ARG A 608 2.22 -36.55 6.83
N LYS A 609 2.76 -36.45 5.62
CA LYS A 609 4.16 -36.08 5.32
C LYS A 609 4.21 -34.83 4.44
N VAL A 610 5.40 -34.25 4.29
CA VAL A 610 5.65 -33.06 3.48
C VAL A 610 6.78 -33.28 2.48
N LEU A 611 6.74 -32.56 1.37
CA LEU A 611 7.79 -32.53 0.34
C LEU A 611 9.07 -31.94 0.95
N ASP A 612 10.12 -32.76 1.01
CA ASP A 612 11.35 -32.51 1.78
C ASP A 612 12.57 -32.77 0.88
N VAL A 613 13.50 -31.81 0.84
CA VAL A 613 14.78 -32.00 0.13
C VAL A 613 15.68 -32.91 0.96
N ALA A 614 16.09 -34.04 0.39
CA ALA A 614 16.68 -35.14 1.13
C ALA A 614 17.89 -34.71 2.00
N ASN A 615 17.73 -34.88 3.33
CA ASN A 615 18.68 -34.49 4.37
C ASN A 615 19.08 -32.99 4.36
N GLY A 616 18.26 -32.11 3.77
CA GLY A 616 18.58 -30.70 3.58
C GLY A 616 19.75 -30.44 2.62
N GLY A 617 20.01 -31.36 1.68
CA GLY A 617 21.13 -31.27 0.74
C GLY A 617 21.13 -29.98 -0.10
N ARG A 618 22.34 -29.51 -0.44
CA ARG A 618 22.59 -28.19 -1.06
C ARG A 618 23.22 -28.28 -2.45
N THR A 619 23.29 -29.48 -3.02
CA THR A 619 23.87 -29.73 -4.34
C THR A 619 22.76 -29.92 -5.38
N PRO A 620 22.89 -29.38 -6.60
CA PRO A 620 22.04 -29.78 -7.71
C PRO A 620 22.07 -31.29 -7.90
N GLY A 621 20.91 -31.91 -8.12
CA GLY A 621 20.75 -33.37 -8.11
C GLY A 621 20.49 -33.99 -6.73
N THR A 622 20.29 -33.20 -5.67
CA THR A 622 19.80 -33.73 -4.39
C THR A 622 18.35 -34.22 -4.56
N ASN A 623 18.08 -35.44 -4.10
CA ASN A 623 16.77 -36.08 -4.18
C ASN A 623 15.67 -35.32 -3.43
N VAL A 624 14.41 -35.50 -3.85
CA VAL A 624 13.23 -35.05 -3.09
C VAL A 624 12.40 -36.27 -2.69
N TRP A 625 11.93 -36.27 -1.46
CA TRP A 625 11.14 -37.36 -0.88
C TRP A 625 10.00 -36.79 -0.02
N GLN A 626 9.13 -37.65 0.52
CA GLN A 626 8.25 -37.24 1.61
C GLN A 626 8.94 -37.45 2.97
N CYS A 627 8.77 -36.51 3.90
CA CYS A 627 9.32 -36.60 5.25
C CYS A 627 8.32 -36.20 6.33
N THR A 628 8.58 -36.58 7.58
CA THR A 628 7.75 -36.15 8.71
C THR A 628 7.86 -34.64 8.89
N PRO A 629 6.74 -33.91 9.13
CA PRO A 629 6.79 -32.46 9.29
C PRO A 629 7.65 -32.06 10.50
N PHE A 630 8.78 -31.43 10.23
CA PHE A 630 9.68 -30.82 11.20
C PHE A 630 9.65 -29.29 11.15
N GLY A 631 8.97 -28.69 10.15
CA GLY A 631 8.85 -27.23 9.97
C GLY A 631 10.15 -26.54 9.56
N ASN A 632 11.19 -27.31 9.23
CA ASN A 632 12.50 -26.81 8.83
C ASN A 632 12.46 -26.24 7.39
N ASP A 633 13.48 -25.45 7.03
CA ASP A 633 13.51 -24.75 5.75
C ASP A 633 13.75 -25.66 4.51
N ALA A 634 14.12 -26.94 4.68
CA ALA A 634 14.16 -27.92 3.59
C ALA A 634 12.77 -28.49 3.22
N GLN A 635 11.74 -28.22 4.04
CA GLN A 635 10.34 -28.60 3.84
C GLN A 635 9.47 -27.43 3.33
N LYS A 636 10.10 -26.26 3.11
CA LYS A 636 9.45 -25.00 2.75
C LYS A 636 9.84 -24.56 1.36
N TRP A 637 8.85 -24.13 0.59
CA TRP A 637 8.98 -23.87 -0.84
C TRP A 637 8.45 -22.48 -1.20
N TYR A 638 9.21 -21.70 -1.95
CA TYR A 638 8.75 -20.45 -2.56
C TYR A 638 8.31 -20.75 -4.00
N PRO A 639 7.00 -20.87 -4.28
CA PRO A 639 6.52 -20.90 -5.66
C PRO A 639 6.88 -19.58 -6.35
N LYS A 640 7.44 -19.70 -7.55
CA LYS A 640 7.69 -18.61 -8.49
C LYS A 640 6.81 -18.86 -9.70
N TYR A 641 6.16 -17.81 -10.18
CA TYR A 641 5.49 -17.88 -11.47
C TYR A 641 6.53 -18.10 -12.57
N ALA A 642 6.19 -18.91 -13.58
CA ALA A 642 7.09 -19.27 -14.67
C ALA A 642 6.48 -19.03 -16.06
N GLY A 643 5.37 -18.28 -16.13
CA GLY A 643 4.57 -18.09 -17.34
C GLY A 643 3.61 -19.25 -17.61
N ASP A 644 2.64 -19.04 -18.50
CA ASP A 644 1.74 -20.07 -19.05
C ASP A 644 1.04 -20.94 -17.97
N GLN A 645 0.52 -20.32 -16.90
CA GLN A 645 -0.11 -21.00 -15.75
C GLN A 645 0.81 -22.00 -15.00
N SER A 646 2.12 -21.93 -15.21
CA SER A 646 3.09 -22.86 -14.61
C SER A 646 3.91 -22.22 -13.48
N PHE A 647 4.33 -23.06 -12.54
CA PHE A 647 5.03 -22.66 -11.33
C PHE A 647 6.35 -23.42 -11.17
N SER A 648 7.33 -22.76 -10.57
CA SER A 648 8.62 -23.35 -10.18
C SER A 648 8.79 -23.22 -8.67
N PHE A 649 9.01 -24.35 -7.98
CA PHE A 649 9.05 -24.38 -6.51
C PHE A 649 10.50 -24.30 -6.00
N VAL A 650 10.88 -23.19 -5.37
CA VAL A 650 12.25 -22.98 -4.88
C VAL A 650 12.35 -23.33 -3.40
N CYS A 651 13.17 -24.32 -3.03
CA CYS A 651 13.36 -24.71 -1.63
C CYS A 651 14.03 -23.58 -0.82
N LYS A 652 13.46 -23.22 0.33
CA LYS A 652 13.94 -22.14 1.19
C LYS A 652 15.32 -22.43 1.78
N GLY A 653 15.60 -23.69 2.15
CA GLY A 653 16.83 -24.09 2.86
C GLY A 653 18.11 -24.12 2.02
N ASN A 654 18.01 -24.04 0.68
CA ASN A 654 19.15 -24.10 -0.23
C ASN A 654 19.05 -23.21 -1.49
N GLY A 655 17.88 -22.63 -1.83
CA GLY A 655 17.68 -21.81 -3.02
C GLY A 655 17.59 -22.58 -4.35
N LEU A 656 17.57 -23.91 -4.33
CA LEU A 656 17.43 -24.76 -5.50
C LEU A 656 15.95 -24.94 -5.88
N ALA A 657 15.66 -25.07 -7.17
CA ALA A 657 14.31 -25.31 -7.69
C ALA A 657 14.01 -26.82 -7.74
N LEU A 658 12.75 -27.19 -7.47
CA LEU A 658 12.18 -28.50 -7.80
C LEU A 658 12.35 -28.77 -9.30
N ASP A 659 12.81 -29.97 -9.64
CA ASP A 659 13.38 -30.27 -10.94
C ASP A 659 13.11 -31.74 -11.30
N ILE A 660 12.66 -31.98 -12.53
CA ILE A 660 12.43 -33.32 -13.09
C ILE A 660 13.75 -33.84 -13.62
N ALA A 661 14.23 -35.00 -13.12
CA ALA A 661 15.53 -35.55 -13.50
C ALA A 661 15.67 -35.70 -15.02
N ASP A 662 16.79 -35.17 -15.55
CA ASP A 662 17.13 -35.07 -16.97
C ASP A 662 16.05 -34.42 -17.88
N GLY A 663 15.04 -33.77 -17.30
CA GLY A 663 13.88 -33.20 -18.00
C GLY A 663 12.89 -34.24 -18.56
N ILE A 664 12.99 -35.50 -18.17
CA ILE A 664 12.19 -36.61 -18.73
C ILE A 664 10.79 -36.61 -18.10
N ALA A 665 9.78 -36.19 -18.85
CA ALA A 665 8.40 -36.11 -18.35
C ALA A 665 7.63 -37.44 -18.50
N GLU A 666 8.20 -38.53 -17.96
CA GLU A 666 7.67 -39.89 -18.04
C GLU A 666 7.46 -40.53 -16.64
N SER A 667 6.57 -41.53 -16.58
CA SER A 667 6.24 -42.25 -15.34
C SER A 667 7.44 -43.07 -14.82
N GLY A 668 7.75 -42.93 -13.54
CA GLY A 668 8.95 -43.46 -12.88
C GLY A 668 10.15 -42.51 -12.88
N THR A 669 10.06 -41.32 -13.49
CA THR A 669 11.17 -40.35 -13.47
C THR A 669 11.31 -39.73 -12.09
N ASN A 670 12.54 -39.60 -11.60
CA ASN A 670 12.84 -39.07 -10.29
C ASN A 670 12.60 -37.55 -10.17
N VAL A 671 12.15 -37.08 -9.01
CA VAL A 671 12.08 -35.64 -8.70
C VAL A 671 13.22 -35.25 -7.76
N GLN A 672 13.90 -34.16 -8.10
CA GLN A 672 15.11 -33.68 -7.42
C GLN A 672 15.03 -32.16 -7.19
N VAL A 673 16.08 -31.57 -6.63
CA VAL A 673 16.32 -30.13 -6.71
C VAL A 673 17.57 -29.78 -7.51
N TYR A 674 17.52 -28.72 -8.29
CA TYR A 674 18.59 -28.28 -9.17
C TYR A 674 18.75 -26.74 -9.18
N THR A 675 19.83 -26.24 -9.76
CA THR A 675 20.05 -24.79 -9.91
C THR A 675 18.89 -24.18 -10.70
N ARG A 676 18.22 -23.15 -10.15
CA ARG A 676 17.08 -22.53 -10.83
C ARG A 676 17.51 -21.91 -12.16
N ASN A 677 16.94 -22.44 -13.25
CA ASN A 677 17.15 -21.97 -14.62
C ASN A 677 15.82 -21.70 -15.37
N ASN A 678 14.67 -21.98 -14.74
CA ASN A 678 13.32 -21.82 -15.31
C ASN A 678 13.09 -22.61 -16.61
N SER A 679 13.87 -23.69 -16.82
CA SER A 679 13.66 -24.65 -17.90
C SER A 679 12.36 -25.43 -17.72
N ILE A 680 11.94 -26.12 -18.77
CA ILE A 680 10.74 -26.98 -18.79
C ILE A 680 10.77 -28.05 -17.68
N ALA A 681 11.95 -28.54 -17.28
CA ALA A 681 12.11 -29.49 -16.18
C ALA A 681 11.77 -28.92 -14.79
N GLN A 682 11.73 -27.59 -14.65
CA GLN A 682 11.48 -26.86 -13.40
C GLN A 682 10.11 -26.15 -13.40
N ARG A 683 9.27 -26.44 -14.41
CA ARG A 683 7.92 -25.90 -14.58
C ARG A 683 6.90 -27.00 -14.31
N PHE A 684 5.95 -26.69 -13.44
CA PHE A 684 4.88 -27.60 -13.03
C PHE A 684 3.52 -26.92 -13.19
N VAL A 685 2.51 -27.70 -13.60
CA VAL A 685 1.11 -27.25 -13.71
C VAL A 685 0.35 -27.71 -12.47
N LEU A 686 -0.42 -26.82 -11.89
CA LEU A 686 -1.28 -27.14 -10.75
C LEU A 686 -2.71 -27.36 -11.23
N THR A 687 -3.24 -28.56 -11.02
CA THR A 687 -4.65 -28.87 -11.28
C THR A 687 -5.38 -28.94 -9.94
N PRO A 688 -6.29 -27.98 -9.63
CA PRO A 688 -7.15 -28.07 -8.45
C PRO A 688 -7.91 -29.39 -8.44
N THR A 689 -8.00 -30.03 -7.28
CA THR A 689 -8.70 -31.32 -7.12
C THR A 689 -9.37 -31.40 -5.75
N THR A 690 -10.16 -32.45 -5.52
CA THR A 690 -10.56 -32.84 -4.16
C THR A 690 -9.63 -33.93 -3.63
N TYR A 691 -9.42 -33.93 -2.32
CA TYR A 691 -8.82 -35.06 -1.60
C TYR A 691 -9.94 -35.84 -0.91
N VAL A 692 -9.92 -37.16 -1.00
CA VAL A 692 -10.92 -38.05 -0.38
C VAL A 692 -10.17 -39.07 0.48
N PRO A 693 -10.11 -38.91 1.82
CA PRO A 693 -9.31 -39.79 2.68
C PRO A 693 -9.66 -41.27 2.52
N ASP A 694 -8.64 -42.13 2.36
CA ASP A 694 -8.83 -43.58 2.20
C ASP A 694 -9.49 -44.22 3.43
N ASP A 695 -9.13 -43.74 4.63
CA ASP A 695 -9.47 -44.33 5.92
C ASP A 695 -10.43 -43.44 6.72
N PHE A 696 -11.69 -43.85 6.76
CA PHE A 696 -12.69 -43.48 7.78
C PHE A 696 -13.27 -44.75 8.39
N SER A 697 -12.40 -45.67 8.83
CA SER A 697 -12.79 -47.03 9.24
C SER A 697 -13.58 -47.06 10.55
N ASP A 698 -13.32 -46.11 11.44
CA ASP A 698 -13.70 -46.22 12.84
C ASP A 698 -14.76 -45.17 13.20
N LEU A 699 -15.87 -45.61 13.79
CA LEU A 699 -16.89 -44.72 14.35
C LEU A 699 -16.40 -44.18 15.70
N LEU A 700 -15.89 -42.95 15.72
CA LEU A 700 -15.40 -42.30 16.93
C LEU A 700 -16.54 -41.86 17.87
N ALA A 701 -17.67 -41.48 17.29
CA ALA A 701 -18.87 -41.10 18.03
C ALA A 701 -20.15 -41.29 17.23
N HIS A 702 -21.22 -41.64 17.92
CA HIS A 702 -22.60 -41.45 17.51
C HIS A 702 -23.30 -40.57 18.55
N PHE A 703 -24.15 -39.64 18.11
CA PHE A 703 -25.11 -38.96 18.97
C PHE A 703 -26.42 -38.67 18.25
N SER A 704 -27.53 -38.70 18.98
CA SER A 704 -28.85 -38.48 18.40
C SER A 704 -29.81 -37.78 19.36
N THR A 705 -30.76 -37.04 18.82
CA THR A 705 -31.87 -36.45 19.60
C THR A 705 -33.20 -36.62 18.87
N VAL A 706 -34.29 -36.79 19.61
CA VAL A 706 -35.64 -36.98 19.04
C VAL A 706 -36.42 -35.66 19.09
N SER A 707 -36.95 -35.22 17.95
CA SER A 707 -37.68 -33.96 17.81
C SER A 707 -39.18 -34.12 18.06
N THR A 708 -39.66 -33.56 19.16
CA THR A 708 -41.09 -33.44 19.50
C THR A 708 -41.80 -32.24 18.82
N ASN A 709 -41.09 -31.51 17.95
CA ASN A 709 -41.58 -30.27 17.33
C ASN A 709 -42.61 -30.50 16.19
N THR A 710 -43.26 -29.43 15.77
CA THR A 710 -44.03 -29.31 14.52
C THR A 710 -43.27 -29.83 13.30
N PHE A 711 -43.99 -30.08 12.19
CA PHE A 711 -43.37 -30.44 10.91
C PHE A 711 -42.34 -29.39 10.46
N ASN A 712 -42.67 -28.09 10.56
CA ASN A 712 -41.79 -27.00 10.17
C ASN A 712 -40.49 -26.99 11.02
N GLY A 713 -40.61 -27.19 12.34
CA GLY A 713 -39.44 -27.25 13.21
C GLY A 713 -38.55 -28.45 12.92
N TRP A 714 -39.15 -29.64 12.70
CA TRP A 714 -38.41 -30.82 12.24
C TRP A 714 -37.70 -30.60 10.90
N TYR A 715 -38.39 -29.99 9.93
CA TYR A 715 -37.82 -29.65 8.63
C TYR A 715 -36.62 -28.70 8.78
N ASN A 716 -36.73 -27.66 9.62
CA ASN A 716 -35.63 -26.73 9.90
C ASN A 716 -34.42 -27.44 10.53
N MET A 717 -34.64 -28.30 11.52
CA MET A 717 -33.57 -29.07 12.17
C MET A 717 -32.87 -30.02 11.19
N SER A 718 -33.66 -30.78 10.42
CA SER A 718 -33.16 -31.73 9.43
C SER A 718 -32.37 -31.02 8.33
N ARG A 719 -32.90 -29.91 7.81
CA ARG A 719 -32.21 -29.05 6.82
C ARG A 719 -30.89 -28.50 7.37
N ALA A 720 -30.86 -28.01 8.60
CA ALA A 720 -29.66 -27.46 9.20
C ALA A 720 -28.58 -28.53 9.43
N LEU A 721 -28.94 -29.68 10.05
CA LEU A 721 -27.97 -30.74 10.35
C LEU A 721 -27.45 -31.43 9.08
N SER A 722 -28.27 -31.57 8.04
CA SER A 722 -27.84 -32.18 6.77
C SER A 722 -26.86 -31.32 5.96
N ASN A 723 -26.56 -30.07 6.34
CA ASN A 723 -25.42 -29.32 5.74
C ASN A 723 -24.05 -29.87 6.17
N PHE A 724 -24.00 -30.69 7.24
CA PHE A 724 -22.78 -31.36 7.70
C PHE A 724 -22.64 -32.79 7.17
N ASP A 725 -23.60 -33.31 6.40
CA ASP A 725 -23.50 -34.69 5.91
C ASP A 725 -22.35 -34.84 4.91
N GLY A 726 -21.46 -35.78 5.19
CA GLY A 726 -20.25 -36.02 4.41
C GLY A 726 -19.11 -35.04 4.65
N MET A 727 -19.27 -34.02 5.50
CA MET A 727 -18.24 -33.02 5.78
C MET A 727 -16.98 -33.67 6.36
N VAL A 728 -15.81 -33.36 5.79
CA VAL A 728 -14.50 -33.79 6.31
C VAL A 728 -13.84 -32.61 7.02
N VAL A 729 -13.47 -32.79 8.28
CA VAL A 729 -12.83 -31.78 9.14
C VAL A 729 -11.38 -32.15 9.39
N TRP A 730 -10.46 -31.31 8.93
CA TRP A 730 -9.02 -31.53 8.93
C TRP A 730 -8.32 -31.19 10.26
N PRO A 731 -7.12 -31.75 10.54
CA PRO A 731 -6.28 -31.31 11.64
C PRO A 731 -6.08 -29.78 11.67
N GLY A 732 -6.42 -29.16 12.80
CA GLY A 732 -6.41 -27.72 13.03
C GLY A 732 -7.61 -26.95 12.45
N GLU A 733 -8.46 -27.56 11.64
CA GLU A 733 -9.62 -26.90 11.03
C GLU A 733 -10.72 -26.65 12.05
N THR A 734 -11.26 -25.41 12.05
CA THR A 734 -12.36 -24.99 12.91
C THR A 734 -13.62 -24.84 12.07
N VAL A 735 -14.64 -25.65 12.37
CA VAL A 735 -15.97 -25.57 11.76
C VAL A 735 -16.87 -24.65 12.58
N SER A 736 -17.71 -23.88 11.91
CA SER A 736 -18.79 -23.09 12.48
C SER A 736 -20.14 -23.64 12.04
N PHE A 737 -21.12 -23.60 12.93
CA PHE A 737 -22.47 -24.01 12.60
C PHE A 737 -23.10 -23.06 11.57
N PHE A 738 -22.90 -21.75 11.72
CA PHE A 738 -23.47 -20.74 10.82
C PHE A 738 -22.65 -20.41 9.56
N ASP A 739 -21.31 -20.50 9.57
CA ASP A 739 -20.52 -20.44 8.34
C ASP A 739 -20.89 -21.62 7.39
N THR A 740 -21.37 -22.74 7.97
CA THR A 740 -21.85 -23.92 7.21
C THR A 740 -23.33 -23.83 6.82
N CYS A 741 -24.23 -23.46 7.76
CA CYS A 741 -25.68 -23.46 7.51
C CYS A 741 -26.21 -22.22 6.77
N GLY A 742 -25.45 -21.12 6.78
CA GLY A 742 -25.91 -19.80 6.34
C GLY A 742 -27.03 -19.21 7.22
N PRO A 743 -27.58 -18.05 6.83
CA PRO A 743 -28.69 -17.43 7.54
C PRO A 743 -29.96 -18.27 7.43
N CYS A 744 -30.66 -18.50 8.54
CA CYS A 744 -31.84 -19.38 8.57
C CYS A 744 -33.15 -18.67 8.17
N GLY A 745 -33.14 -18.00 7.01
CA GLY A 745 -34.26 -17.22 6.49
C GLY A 745 -35.13 -17.94 5.46
N ALA A 746 -36.05 -17.17 4.87
CA ALA A 746 -37.02 -17.66 3.89
C ALA A 746 -36.42 -17.91 2.50
N ALA A 747 -35.42 -17.11 2.10
CA ALA A 747 -34.74 -17.26 0.82
C ALA A 747 -33.85 -18.52 0.81
N GLU A 748 -33.32 -18.86 1.98
CA GLU A 748 -32.51 -20.03 2.28
C GLU A 748 -33.37 -21.28 2.57
N GLY A 749 -34.69 -21.17 2.37
CA GLY A 749 -35.64 -22.28 2.40
C GLY A 749 -36.10 -22.75 3.77
N TYR A 750 -35.79 -22.03 4.86
CA TYR A 750 -36.30 -22.39 6.18
C TYR A 750 -37.77 -22.01 6.34
N LEU A 751 -38.47 -22.70 7.25
CA LEU A 751 -39.90 -22.53 7.51
C LEU A 751 -40.13 -21.83 8.86
N ILE A 752 -41.26 -21.12 9.00
CA ILE A 752 -41.66 -20.53 10.27
C ILE A 752 -42.04 -21.64 11.25
N ALA A 753 -41.39 -21.66 12.41
CA ALA A 753 -41.66 -22.58 13.51
C ALA A 753 -41.49 -21.86 14.86
N GLY A 754 -41.78 -22.56 15.97
CA GLY A 754 -41.65 -21.98 17.32
C GLY A 754 -40.22 -21.59 17.67
N VAL A 755 -40.06 -20.42 18.28
CA VAL A 755 -38.80 -19.90 18.86
C VAL A 755 -39.07 -19.41 20.28
N VAL A 756 -38.02 -19.18 21.07
CA VAL A 756 -38.16 -18.55 22.39
C VAL A 756 -38.82 -17.18 22.23
N GLY A 757 -39.98 -16.99 22.85
CA GLY A 757 -40.75 -15.75 22.76
C GLY A 757 -41.70 -15.61 21.55
N GLY A 758 -41.80 -16.58 20.64
CA GLY A 758 -42.73 -16.47 19.50
C GLY A 758 -42.60 -17.53 18.40
N SER A 759 -42.62 -17.07 17.15
CA SER A 759 -42.43 -17.91 15.96
C SER A 759 -41.59 -17.17 14.93
N GLY A 760 -40.70 -17.89 14.25
CA GLY A 760 -39.76 -17.32 13.27
C GLY A 760 -39.17 -18.37 12.34
N TYR A 761 -38.51 -17.93 11.27
CA TYR A 761 -37.73 -18.80 10.40
C TYR A 761 -36.58 -19.45 11.17
N GLY A 762 -36.20 -20.68 10.79
CA GLY A 762 -35.19 -21.44 11.52
C GLY A 762 -35.63 -21.96 12.91
N GLY A 763 -36.88 -21.74 13.34
CA GLY A 763 -37.35 -22.23 14.63
C GLY A 763 -37.09 -23.74 14.81
N GLY A 764 -36.35 -24.09 15.87
CA GLY A 764 -35.92 -25.47 16.17
C GLY A 764 -34.43 -25.78 15.96
N ILE A 765 -33.67 -24.98 15.18
CA ILE A 765 -32.26 -25.31 14.82
C ILE A 765 -31.32 -25.55 16.01
N CYS A 766 -31.60 -25.01 17.20
CA CYS A 766 -30.78 -25.26 18.39
C CYS A 766 -30.71 -26.74 18.80
N GLN A 767 -31.71 -27.55 18.42
CA GLN A 767 -31.68 -29.00 18.62
C GLN A 767 -30.76 -29.69 17.57
N ALA A 768 -30.60 -29.13 16.37
CA ALA A 768 -29.63 -29.59 15.38
C ALA A 768 -28.19 -29.29 15.82
N SER A 769 -27.88 -28.04 16.21
CA SER A 769 -26.57 -27.68 16.76
C SER A 769 -26.23 -28.46 18.03
N THR A 770 -27.21 -28.73 18.89
CA THR A 770 -27.03 -29.62 20.05
C THR A 770 -26.74 -31.07 19.66
N THR A 771 -27.39 -31.60 18.61
CA THR A 771 -27.13 -32.97 18.14
C THR A 771 -25.70 -33.09 17.59
N LEU A 772 -25.27 -32.11 16.78
CA LEU A 772 -23.89 -32.02 16.29
C LEU A 772 -22.90 -31.89 17.46
N TYR A 773 -23.13 -30.97 18.40
CA TYR A 773 -22.31 -30.80 19.61
C TYR A 773 -22.14 -32.11 20.38
N GLY A 774 -23.23 -32.87 20.60
CA GLY A 774 -23.22 -34.13 21.34
C GLY A 774 -22.35 -35.23 20.70
N ALA A 775 -22.22 -35.24 19.37
CA ALA A 775 -21.29 -36.11 18.64
C ALA A 775 -19.86 -35.54 18.70
N VAL A 776 -19.67 -34.25 18.43
CA VAL A 776 -18.37 -33.54 18.46
C VAL A 776 -17.66 -33.74 19.81
N VAL A 777 -18.37 -33.65 20.94
CA VAL A 777 -17.76 -33.88 22.26
C VAL A 777 -17.37 -35.33 22.53
N ARG A 778 -18.03 -36.31 21.88
CA ARG A 778 -17.73 -37.74 22.00
C ARG A 778 -16.66 -38.21 21.02
N ALA A 779 -16.44 -37.46 19.93
CA ALA A 779 -15.29 -37.64 19.03
C ALA A 779 -14.01 -36.94 19.53
N GLY A 780 -14.04 -36.35 20.73
CA GLY A 780 -12.89 -35.70 21.37
C GLY A 780 -12.51 -34.32 20.82
N LEU A 781 -13.16 -33.83 19.77
CA LEU A 781 -12.84 -32.58 19.07
C LEU A 781 -12.96 -31.36 20.00
N THR A 782 -12.11 -30.35 19.86
CA THR A 782 -12.09 -29.18 20.76
C THR A 782 -13.29 -28.26 20.53
N ILE A 783 -13.91 -27.79 21.61
CA ILE A 783 -14.99 -26.80 21.54
C ILE A 783 -14.36 -25.40 21.57
N VAL A 784 -14.59 -24.61 20.52
CA VAL A 784 -14.04 -23.26 20.35
C VAL A 784 -15.05 -22.20 20.79
N GLU A 785 -16.31 -22.37 20.42
CA GLU A 785 -17.43 -21.50 20.83
C GLU A 785 -18.67 -22.36 21.08
N ARG A 786 -19.36 -22.12 22.19
CA ARG A 786 -20.64 -22.74 22.52
C ARG A 786 -21.34 -21.91 23.60
N GLN A 787 -22.63 -21.63 23.40
CA GLN A 787 -23.50 -21.06 24.44
C GLN A 787 -24.58 -22.09 24.84
N ASN A 788 -25.08 -22.02 26.07
CA ASN A 788 -26.26 -22.77 26.52
C ASN A 788 -27.54 -21.94 26.38
N HIS A 789 -28.69 -22.59 26.33
CA HIS A 789 -29.99 -21.94 26.40
C HIS A 789 -30.21 -21.31 27.78
N THR A 790 -30.99 -20.23 27.85
CA THR A 790 -31.37 -19.63 29.15
C THR A 790 -32.14 -20.58 30.05
N THR A 791 -32.79 -21.61 29.52
CA THR A 791 -33.57 -22.59 30.29
C THR A 791 -33.20 -24.01 29.82
N PRO A 792 -33.10 -25.03 30.71
CA PRO A 792 -32.63 -26.35 30.31
C PRO A 792 -33.43 -26.98 29.17
N SER A 793 -32.73 -27.48 28.16
CA SER A 793 -33.33 -28.20 27.04
C SER A 793 -33.81 -29.59 27.48
N THR A 794 -34.97 -30.02 26.97
CA THR A 794 -35.60 -31.31 27.34
C THR A 794 -35.11 -32.50 26.51
N TYR A 795 -34.31 -32.25 25.48
CA TYR A 795 -33.85 -33.25 24.50
C TYR A 795 -32.39 -33.72 24.72
N VAL A 796 -31.72 -33.23 25.77
CA VAL A 796 -30.38 -33.66 26.22
C VAL A 796 -30.23 -33.55 27.75
N PRO A 797 -29.24 -34.22 28.36
CA PRO A 797 -28.89 -34.00 29.77
C PRO A 797 -28.49 -32.53 30.06
N ILE A 798 -28.59 -32.13 31.33
CA ILE A 798 -28.22 -30.78 31.77
C ILE A 798 -26.79 -30.44 31.37
N GLY A 799 -26.53 -29.23 30.90
CA GLY A 799 -25.20 -28.79 30.46
C GLY A 799 -24.70 -29.37 29.13
N GLN A 800 -25.46 -30.24 28.45
CA GLN A 800 -25.08 -30.85 27.17
C GLN A 800 -25.76 -30.20 25.95
N ASP A 801 -26.43 -29.05 26.11
CA ASP A 801 -27.07 -28.31 25.02
C ASP A 801 -26.12 -27.31 24.32
N ALA A 802 -26.36 -26.99 23.05
CA ALA A 802 -25.65 -25.97 22.30
C ALA A 802 -26.65 -25.06 21.56
N MET A 803 -26.86 -23.87 22.13
CA MET A 803 -27.74 -22.83 21.61
C MET A 803 -27.02 -22.02 20.51
N VAL A 804 -27.73 -21.68 19.45
CA VAL A 804 -27.23 -20.88 18.32
C VAL A 804 -28.29 -19.86 17.90
N ASN A 805 -27.87 -18.63 17.58
CA ASN A 805 -28.74 -17.58 17.08
C ASN A 805 -27.98 -16.64 16.13
N TRP A 806 -28.38 -16.61 14.86
CA TRP A 806 -27.65 -15.94 13.76
C TRP A 806 -27.29 -14.49 14.12
N GLY A 807 -26.01 -14.13 13.94
CA GLY A 807 -25.48 -12.81 14.24
C GLY A 807 -25.32 -12.49 15.74
N SER A 808 -25.45 -13.47 16.65
CA SER A 808 -25.30 -13.23 18.10
C SER A 808 -24.69 -14.37 18.92
N SER A 809 -24.81 -15.63 18.49
CA SER A 809 -24.21 -16.80 19.14
C SER A 809 -24.05 -17.91 18.10
N ASP A 810 -22.88 -18.53 18.02
CA ASP A 810 -22.61 -19.66 17.13
C ASP A 810 -22.20 -20.92 17.92
N PHE A 811 -22.09 -22.05 17.22
CA PHE A 811 -21.44 -23.24 17.73
C PHE A 811 -20.22 -23.56 16.86
N ARG A 812 -19.01 -23.51 17.44
CA ARG A 812 -17.75 -23.70 16.73
C ARG A 812 -16.89 -24.76 17.41
N PHE A 813 -16.29 -25.64 16.61
CA PHE A 813 -15.43 -26.72 17.09
C PHE A 813 -14.25 -26.93 16.15
N ARG A 814 -13.13 -27.44 16.69
CA ARG A 814 -11.87 -27.66 15.98
C ARG A 814 -11.43 -29.10 16.10
N ASN A 815 -11.02 -29.70 14.99
CA ASN A 815 -10.38 -31.01 15.04
C ASN A 815 -8.90 -30.86 15.46
N ASP A 816 -8.57 -31.23 16.69
CA ASP A 816 -7.20 -31.23 17.23
C ASP A 816 -6.49 -32.59 17.10
N TRP A 817 -7.10 -33.58 16.44
CA TRP A 817 -6.40 -34.82 16.05
C TRP A 817 -5.43 -34.57 14.90
N ASP A 818 -4.44 -35.44 14.72
CA ASP A 818 -3.51 -35.39 13.59
C ASP A 818 -4.08 -36.08 12.32
N PHE A 819 -5.32 -36.55 12.37
CA PHE A 819 -6.07 -37.13 11.26
C PHE A 819 -7.38 -36.37 10.96
N PRO A 820 -7.86 -36.36 9.71
CA PRO A 820 -9.18 -35.84 9.39
C PRO A 820 -10.29 -36.73 9.99
N VAL A 821 -11.42 -36.12 10.33
CA VAL A 821 -12.64 -36.83 10.72
C VAL A 821 -13.78 -36.51 9.74
N LYS A 822 -14.74 -37.41 9.59
CA LYS A 822 -15.90 -37.23 8.71
C LYS A 822 -17.19 -37.23 9.51
N ILE A 823 -18.01 -36.20 9.32
CA ILE A 823 -19.37 -36.12 9.84
C ILE A 823 -20.31 -36.85 8.87
N VAL A 824 -21.24 -37.65 9.40
CA VAL A 824 -22.31 -38.32 8.64
C VAL A 824 -23.63 -38.10 9.36
N VAL A 825 -24.69 -37.78 8.62
CA VAL A 825 -25.99 -37.36 9.17
C VAL A 825 -27.14 -38.10 8.51
N ASP A 826 -27.81 -38.98 9.27
CA ASP A 826 -29.01 -39.70 8.83
C ASP A 826 -30.25 -39.23 9.61
N ASN A 827 -31.08 -38.39 8.98
CA ASN A 827 -32.25 -37.76 9.61
C ASN A 827 -33.55 -38.52 9.28
N TYR A 828 -33.90 -39.53 10.08
CA TYR A 828 -35.09 -40.37 9.88
C TYR A 828 -36.04 -40.39 11.09
N ASP A 829 -37.34 -40.63 10.83
CA ASP A 829 -38.43 -40.78 11.82
C ASP A 829 -38.33 -39.86 13.07
N ARG A 830 -38.27 -38.54 12.80
CA ARG A 830 -38.12 -37.46 13.81
C ARG A 830 -36.85 -37.51 14.66
N THR A 831 -35.92 -38.41 14.39
CA THR A 831 -34.62 -38.52 15.04
C THR A 831 -33.57 -37.82 14.19
N LEU A 832 -32.84 -36.91 14.82
CA LEU A 832 -31.61 -36.34 14.27
C LEU A 832 -30.48 -37.27 14.69
N ASN A 833 -29.68 -37.80 13.75
CA ASN A 833 -28.49 -38.59 14.05
C ASN A 833 -27.25 -37.88 13.49
N CYS A 834 -26.16 -37.89 14.25
CA CYS A 834 -24.86 -37.39 13.84
C CYS A 834 -23.78 -38.38 14.27
N ASP A 835 -23.12 -38.96 13.28
CA ASP A 835 -21.95 -39.81 13.45
C ASP A 835 -20.68 -39.02 13.12
N ILE A 836 -19.58 -39.34 13.79
CA ILE A 836 -18.24 -38.86 13.44
C ILE A 836 -17.32 -40.07 13.28
N TRP A 837 -16.79 -40.21 12.08
CA TRP A 837 -15.90 -41.29 11.65
C TRP A 837 -14.45 -40.79 11.53
N GLY A 838 -13.48 -41.66 11.71
CA GLY A 838 -12.06 -41.31 11.67
C GLY A 838 -11.17 -42.54 11.92
N ILE A 839 -10.15 -42.35 12.75
CA ILE A 839 -9.17 -43.36 13.15
C ILE A 839 -9.13 -43.38 14.68
N GLN A 840 -9.42 -44.53 15.30
CA GLN A 840 -9.54 -44.65 16.75
C GLN A 840 -8.16 -44.63 17.43
N PRO A 841 -7.85 -43.67 18.32
CA PRO A 841 -6.55 -43.62 19.00
C PRO A 841 -6.40 -44.74 20.02
N ASP A 842 -5.30 -45.51 19.94
CA ASP A 842 -5.04 -46.73 20.74
C ASP A 842 -5.29 -46.61 22.26
N TRP A 843 -5.13 -45.41 22.81
CA TRP A 843 -5.13 -45.15 24.26
C TRP A 843 -6.54 -45.04 24.89
N TYR A 844 -7.61 -44.98 24.09
CA TYR A 844 -8.99 -45.15 24.56
C TYR A 844 -9.81 -46.01 23.58
N ASP A 845 -11.02 -46.41 23.97
CA ASP A 845 -11.97 -47.19 23.16
C ASP A 845 -13.22 -46.39 22.81
N TYR A 846 -13.72 -45.57 23.75
CA TYR A 846 -14.80 -44.60 23.53
C TYR A 846 -14.74 -43.44 24.53
N ILE A 847 -15.52 -42.39 24.27
CA ILE A 847 -15.71 -41.24 25.17
C ILE A 847 -17.20 -41.14 25.51
N ASP A 848 -17.53 -40.98 26.80
CA ASP A 848 -18.86 -40.54 27.22
C ASP A 848 -18.79 -39.15 27.89
N VAL A 849 -19.95 -38.54 28.13
CA VAL A 849 -20.09 -37.20 28.71
C VAL A 849 -21.03 -37.23 29.90
N SER A 850 -20.46 -37.11 31.09
CA SER A 850 -21.22 -36.91 32.33
C SER A 850 -21.46 -35.43 32.58
N SER A 851 -22.57 -35.10 33.24
CA SER A 851 -22.92 -33.73 33.58
C SER A 851 -23.88 -33.64 34.77
N TRP A 852 -23.79 -32.55 35.53
CA TRP A 852 -24.49 -32.39 36.80
C TRP A 852 -24.72 -30.91 37.17
N TRP A 853 -25.72 -30.67 38.02
CA TRP A 853 -25.96 -29.35 38.62
C TRP A 853 -24.85 -29.01 39.63
N THR A 854 -24.27 -27.82 39.51
CA THR A 854 -23.29 -27.25 40.45
C THR A 854 -23.88 -26.18 41.37
N GLY A 855 -25.11 -25.75 41.09
CA GLY A 855 -25.87 -24.76 41.85
C GLY A 855 -27.33 -24.73 41.39
N SER A 856 -28.13 -23.79 41.92
CA SER A 856 -29.55 -23.65 41.54
C SER A 856 -29.77 -23.20 40.08
N HIS A 857 -28.75 -22.61 39.47
CA HIS A 857 -28.79 -22.02 38.12
C HIS A 857 -27.59 -22.44 37.26
N SER A 858 -26.74 -23.37 37.72
CA SER A 858 -25.47 -23.69 37.07
C SER A 858 -25.23 -25.19 36.94
N ALA A 859 -24.62 -25.60 35.85
CA ALA A 859 -24.24 -26.99 35.59
C ALA A 859 -22.84 -27.10 34.98
N ALA A 860 -22.17 -28.21 35.28
CA ALA A 860 -20.89 -28.60 34.69
C ALA A 860 -21.05 -29.90 33.88
N ALA A 861 -20.14 -30.11 32.94
CA ALA A 861 -20.04 -31.32 32.14
C ALA A 861 -18.56 -31.67 31.91
N GLN A 862 -18.25 -32.94 31.68
CA GLN A 862 -16.90 -33.40 31.33
C GLN A 862 -16.96 -34.58 30.36
N ARG A 863 -15.87 -34.77 29.61
CA ARG A 863 -15.59 -36.03 28.92
C ARG A 863 -14.99 -37.03 29.89
N GLU A 864 -15.34 -38.30 29.70
CA GLU A 864 -14.74 -39.45 30.34
C GLU A 864 -14.25 -40.39 29.24
N TYR A 865 -12.93 -40.54 29.12
CA TYR A 865 -12.28 -41.39 28.13
C TYR A 865 -12.09 -42.77 28.74
N TYR A 866 -12.64 -43.81 28.12
CA TYR A 866 -12.63 -45.18 28.64
C TYR A 866 -11.64 -46.06 27.88
N LYS A 867 -10.89 -46.91 28.59
CA LYS A 867 -10.12 -48.04 28.04
C LYS A 867 -10.44 -49.30 28.84
N ASP A 868 -10.76 -50.41 28.17
CA ASP A 868 -11.15 -51.68 28.78
C ASP A 868 -12.28 -51.55 29.83
N GLY A 869 -13.17 -50.55 29.65
CA GLY A 869 -14.25 -50.21 30.58
C GLY A 869 -13.86 -49.37 31.81
N VAL A 870 -12.63 -48.87 31.88
CA VAL A 870 -12.12 -48.02 32.98
C VAL A 870 -11.79 -46.61 32.46
N ILE A 871 -12.12 -45.57 33.23
CA ILE A 871 -11.76 -44.18 32.88
C ILE A 871 -10.24 -44.01 32.94
N VAL A 872 -9.62 -43.66 31.82
CA VAL A 872 -8.17 -43.39 31.69
C VAL A 872 -7.84 -41.90 31.66
N ALA A 873 -8.78 -41.04 31.24
CA ALA A 873 -8.63 -39.59 31.27
C ALA A 873 -10.00 -38.90 31.39
N THR A 874 -10.00 -37.64 31.84
CA THR A 874 -11.17 -36.77 31.80
C THR A 874 -10.79 -35.37 31.32
N SER A 875 -11.74 -34.62 30.76
CA SER A 875 -11.55 -33.21 30.40
C SER A 875 -12.85 -32.41 30.58
N ALA A 876 -12.80 -31.27 31.27
CA ALA A 876 -13.95 -30.41 31.46
C ALA A 876 -14.49 -29.85 30.12
N LEU A 877 -15.81 -29.71 30.03
CA LEU A 877 -16.51 -29.02 28.95
C LEU A 877 -16.97 -27.62 29.43
N PRO A 878 -17.41 -26.71 28.54
CA PRO A 878 -17.89 -25.39 28.94
C PRO A 878 -19.04 -25.46 29.96
N ASN A 879 -18.90 -24.72 31.06
CA ASN A 879 -19.95 -24.58 32.08
C ASN A 879 -21.23 -23.98 31.46
N SER A 880 -22.37 -24.23 32.11
CA SER A 880 -23.69 -23.75 31.65
C SER A 880 -24.42 -22.98 32.75
N TRP A 881 -25.12 -21.90 32.38
CA TRP A 881 -25.89 -21.07 33.31
C TRP A 881 -27.33 -20.81 32.83
N TYR A 882 -28.31 -21.18 33.64
CA TYR A 882 -29.74 -21.14 33.34
C TYR A 882 -30.50 -20.15 34.23
N TRP A 883 -31.76 -19.89 33.90
CA TRP A 883 -32.71 -18.94 34.51
C TRP A 883 -34.10 -19.59 34.65
#